data_AF-A0A7V7VJX2-F1
#
_entry.id   AF-A0A7V7VJX2-F1
#
_cell.length_a   1.000
_cell.length_b   1.000
_cell.length_c   1.000
_cell.angle_alpha   90.00
_cell.angle_beta   90.00
_cell.angle_gamma   90.00
#
_symmetry.space_group_name_H-M   'P 1'
#
loop_
_entity.id
_entity.type
_entity.pdbx_description
1 polymer ?
#
loop_
_entity_poly.entity_id
_entity_poly.type
_entity_poly.pdbx_seq_one_letter_code
_entity_poly.pdbx_strand_id
1 'polypeptide(L)'
;MKPKPPATGNSARKPAKGDRGFPIVGIGASAGGLKAFQEFFTNMPANSGMAFVLVQHLAPYHLSILSEIVSRYTSMQVLEVEDGMAVESNCVYIIPPNRDMALLNGTLQLIEPHTPHGQRLPIDYFFRSLAQDQHERAIGIVLSGTASDGTQGLCAIKGEGGLVMAQSPQSAEFDGMPRSAIATGLMDCDLPPGAMPAKLLGYAAHAFLHRVRLTAGTTAGTTAATTDASALKKIFVLLRAYTGHDFSQYKPSTISRRIERRMAVQEIKMIDNYVRYLQEAPAEGTALFRDLLIGVTNFFRDPEAFTALEELGIPKLFEGRPPGSTIRVWSVGCSTGEEAYSLAILMQERMETLGQFHTLQIFATDIDGRAIATARAARYPTSIAADITPARLKRFFTPEADGSGYRVHKSIRDLLIFSEHDLIKDPPFSKIDLVSCRNLLIYLNADLQKRLFPLFHYSMNPDGLLFLGTSESVGGFDDLFATLDRRAKLYRRKENRFSTRHRVIDQLVPPLPLPLLNVDHPRFADKATPAAKPFMRALAEKAMVQQIVQASALVNERGDILYIHGRTGRYLELAPGEGGTNNILKTAREGLRHDLAVALHKAAQAKEVVVSPGVRVKTNGDFSTINLTVSPVLADPAALPEGALYLVILEEAPPAPEEPTGGGQTPGGQGAVVRGKKSDARVVELNKKLLEQEEYLQSSLEELESSTEELRSANEEMQSVNEELQSSNEELETSKEELQSTNEELHTVNTELQNKVVDLAQANNDINN
;
A
#
# COMPACT_ATOMS: atom_id res chain seq x y z
N MET A 1 30.45 34.98 -68.57
CA MET A 1 29.42 36.00 -68.28
C MET A 1 28.06 35.51 -68.77
N LYS A 2 27.18 35.11 -67.84
CA LYS A 2 25.71 35.22 -67.80
C LYS A 2 25.15 34.15 -66.83
N PRO A 3 24.01 34.43 -66.16
CA PRO A 3 23.98 34.43 -64.70
C PRO A 3 23.18 33.29 -64.07
N LYS A 4 23.42 33.09 -62.77
CA LYS A 4 22.72 32.19 -61.83
C LYS A 4 21.22 32.55 -61.71
N PRO A 5 20.28 31.57 -61.72
CA PRO A 5 18.93 31.76 -61.19
C PRO A 5 18.86 31.39 -59.69
N PRO A 6 17.80 31.83 -58.98
CA PRO A 6 17.84 32.05 -57.53
C PRO A 6 17.62 30.77 -56.71
N ALA A 7 18.30 30.71 -55.57
CA ALA A 7 17.98 29.76 -54.50
C ALA A 7 16.67 30.18 -53.83
N THR A 8 15.57 29.50 -54.16
CA THR A 8 14.37 29.50 -53.33
C THR A 8 14.60 28.51 -52.19
N GLY A 9 15.07 29.03 -51.06
CA GLY A 9 15.00 28.31 -49.80
C GLY A 9 13.54 28.14 -49.42
N ASN A 10 13.10 26.88 -49.34
CA ASN A 10 11.99 26.52 -48.48
C ASN A 10 12.43 25.25 -47.74
N SER A 11 13.30 25.42 -46.74
CA SER A 11 13.47 24.38 -45.73
C SER A 11 12.16 24.34 -44.95
N ALA A 12 11.29 23.40 -45.31
CA ALA A 12 10.25 22.96 -44.42
C ALA A 12 10.95 22.53 -43.13
N ARG A 13 10.93 23.40 -42.12
CA ARG A 13 11.29 23.07 -40.74
C ARG A 13 10.46 21.84 -40.38
N LYS A 14 11.10 20.67 -40.36
CA LYS A 14 10.58 19.51 -39.61
C LYS A 14 10.21 20.04 -38.22
N PRO A 15 8.96 19.90 -37.75
CA PRO A 15 8.65 20.29 -36.40
C PRO A 15 9.50 19.42 -35.47
N ALA A 16 10.27 20.10 -34.60
CA ALA A 16 11.05 19.45 -33.58
C ALA A 16 10.12 18.61 -32.70
N LYS A 17 10.49 17.35 -32.45
CA LYS A 17 9.90 16.50 -31.39
C LYS A 17 10.06 17.23 -30.06
N GLY A 18 9.02 17.96 -29.67
CA GLY A 18 8.91 18.70 -28.43
C GLY A 18 7.58 18.36 -27.77
N ASP A 19 7.65 17.39 -26.87
CA ASP A 19 6.74 17.08 -25.77
C ASP A 19 5.66 18.13 -25.47
N ARG A 20 4.42 17.88 -25.95
CA ARG A 20 3.17 18.46 -25.43
C ARG A 20 2.04 17.46 -25.61
N GLY A 21 1.80 16.61 -24.60
CA GLY A 21 0.63 15.74 -24.59
C GLY A 21 -0.68 16.55 -24.60
N PHE A 22 -1.67 16.10 -25.38
CA PHE A 22 -3.02 16.67 -25.46
C PHE A 22 -4.08 15.66 -24.97
N PRO A 23 -5.29 16.10 -24.57
CA PRO A 23 -6.34 15.19 -24.13
C PRO A 23 -6.95 14.38 -25.28
N ILE A 24 -7.23 13.10 -25.01
CA ILE A 24 -7.92 12.21 -25.95
C ILE A 24 -9.29 11.86 -25.36
N VAL A 25 -10.34 12.18 -26.13
CA VAL A 25 -11.74 12.00 -25.77
C VAL A 25 -12.29 10.76 -26.47
N GLY A 26 -12.48 9.68 -25.71
CA GLY A 26 -13.23 8.52 -26.17
C GLY A 26 -14.73 8.76 -26.01
N ILE A 27 -15.49 8.62 -27.10
CA ILE A 27 -16.95 8.77 -27.10
C ILE A 27 -17.59 7.45 -27.54
N GLY A 28 -18.30 6.82 -26.62
CA GLY A 28 -19.01 5.57 -26.81
C GLY A 28 -20.50 5.79 -27.06
N ALA A 29 -21.05 5.17 -28.10
CA ALA A 29 -22.49 5.19 -28.36
C ALA A 29 -22.98 3.87 -29.00
N SER A 30 -24.27 3.63 -28.94
CA SER A 30 -24.91 2.49 -29.61
C SER A 30 -26.17 2.96 -30.34
N ALA A 31 -27.34 2.35 -30.08
CA ALA A 31 -28.62 2.78 -30.63
C ALA A 31 -28.93 4.26 -30.31
N GLY A 32 -29.32 5.03 -31.33
CA GLY A 32 -29.59 6.47 -31.20
C GLY A 32 -28.35 7.36 -31.05
N GLY A 33 -27.14 6.80 -31.13
CA GLY A 33 -25.88 7.55 -30.98
C GLY A 33 -25.65 8.63 -32.04
N LEU A 34 -26.20 8.46 -33.25
CA LEU A 34 -25.96 9.36 -34.37
C LEU A 34 -26.42 10.80 -34.08
N LYS A 35 -27.64 10.97 -33.56
CA LYS A 35 -28.19 12.29 -33.23
C LYS A 35 -27.35 12.97 -32.14
N ALA A 36 -26.87 12.19 -31.18
CA ALA A 36 -26.00 12.70 -30.11
C ALA A 36 -24.64 13.16 -30.66
N PHE A 37 -24.03 12.43 -31.62
CA PHE A 37 -22.81 12.88 -32.29
C PHE A 37 -23.02 14.18 -33.07
N GLN A 38 -24.14 14.31 -33.79
CA GLN A 38 -24.46 15.53 -34.56
C GLN A 38 -24.54 16.74 -33.63
N GLU A 39 -25.30 16.63 -32.54
CA GLU A 39 -25.48 17.72 -31.58
C GLU A 39 -24.17 18.08 -30.86
N PHE A 40 -23.36 17.08 -30.51
CA PHE A 40 -22.04 17.28 -29.91
C PHE A 40 -21.08 18.03 -30.85
N PHE A 41 -20.85 17.51 -32.06
CA PHE A 41 -19.86 18.09 -32.98
C PHE A 41 -20.29 19.44 -33.56
N THR A 42 -21.59 19.69 -33.74
CA THR A 42 -22.10 21.02 -34.13
C THR A 42 -21.68 22.11 -33.15
N ASN A 43 -21.53 21.76 -31.86
CA ASN A 43 -21.13 22.69 -30.81
C ASN A 43 -19.63 22.60 -30.46
N MET A 44 -18.87 21.71 -31.10
CA MET A 44 -17.45 21.50 -30.80
C MET A 44 -16.55 22.27 -31.78
N PRO A 45 -15.76 23.25 -31.34
CA PRO A 45 -14.85 23.98 -32.21
C PRO A 45 -13.71 23.09 -32.74
N ALA A 46 -13.31 23.31 -33.98
CA ALA A 46 -12.29 22.49 -34.63
C ALA A 46 -10.88 22.68 -34.07
N ASN A 47 -10.58 23.79 -33.41
CA ASN A 47 -9.29 24.08 -32.77
C ASN A 47 -9.33 23.83 -31.26
N SER A 48 -10.00 22.77 -30.83
CA SER A 48 -10.19 22.41 -29.43
C SER A 48 -8.92 22.06 -28.67
N GLY A 49 -7.86 21.67 -29.37
CA GLY A 49 -6.63 21.12 -28.78
C GLY A 49 -6.80 19.70 -28.23
N MET A 50 -7.87 19.00 -28.60
CA MET A 50 -8.18 17.63 -28.17
C MET A 50 -8.37 16.73 -29.38
N ALA A 51 -8.18 15.42 -29.21
CA ALA A 51 -8.54 14.42 -30.21
C ALA A 51 -9.82 13.67 -29.78
N PHE A 52 -10.62 13.26 -30.75
CA PHE A 52 -11.88 12.54 -30.50
C PHE A 52 -11.84 11.16 -31.13
N VAL A 53 -12.15 10.12 -30.36
CA VAL A 53 -12.20 8.74 -30.84
C VAL A 53 -13.61 8.20 -30.61
N LEU A 54 -14.32 7.95 -31.69
CA LEU A 54 -15.70 7.51 -31.72
C LEU A 54 -15.74 5.98 -31.79
N VAL A 55 -16.29 5.36 -30.75
CA VAL A 55 -16.51 3.92 -30.68
C VAL A 55 -18.00 3.66 -30.70
N GLN A 56 -18.49 3.08 -31.80
CA GLN A 56 -19.89 2.72 -31.94
C GLN A 56 -20.03 1.21 -32.12
N HIS A 57 -21.04 0.62 -31.47
CA HIS A 57 -21.45 -0.76 -31.75
C HIS A 57 -22.10 -0.83 -33.13
N LEU A 58 -21.30 -1.03 -34.19
CA LEU A 58 -21.76 -1.10 -35.58
C LEU A 58 -22.20 -2.52 -35.94
N ALA A 59 -23.29 -2.66 -36.71
CA ALA A 59 -23.66 -3.95 -37.30
C ALA A 59 -22.64 -4.34 -38.41
N PRO A 60 -22.30 -5.62 -38.59
CA PRO A 60 -21.14 -6.05 -39.37
C PRO A 60 -21.28 -5.87 -40.89
N TYR A 61 -22.47 -5.50 -41.38
CA TYR A 61 -22.80 -5.42 -42.81
C TYR A 61 -23.24 -4.03 -43.29
N HIS A 62 -23.11 -2.99 -42.45
CA HIS A 62 -23.33 -1.61 -42.88
C HIS A 62 -21.99 -0.95 -43.17
N LEU A 63 -21.82 -0.43 -44.38
CA LEU A 63 -20.77 0.56 -44.69
C LEU A 63 -20.83 1.67 -43.63
N SER A 64 -19.68 2.04 -43.06
CA SER A 64 -19.62 3.07 -42.03
C SER A 64 -19.89 4.44 -42.65
N ILE A 65 -21.17 4.80 -42.80
CA ILE A 65 -21.60 6.15 -43.20
C ILE A 65 -21.33 7.16 -42.06
N LEU A 66 -20.83 6.69 -40.90
CA LEU A 66 -20.59 7.54 -39.74
C LEU A 66 -19.53 8.61 -40.04
N SER A 67 -18.48 8.29 -40.80
CA SER A 67 -17.45 9.24 -41.22
C SER A 67 -18.01 10.36 -42.10
N GLU A 68 -18.85 10.00 -43.07
CA GLU A 68 -19.56 10.94 -43.94
C GLU A 68 -20.60 11.78 -43.19
N ILE A 69 -21.21 11.24 -42.14
CA ILE A 69 -22.22 11.98 -41.38
C ILE A 69 -21.53 12.96 -40.44
N VAL A 70 -20.55 12.52 -39.65
CA VAL A 70 -19.84 13.37 -38.70
C VAL A 70 -19.10 14.50 -39.41
N SER A 71 -18.50 14.24 -40.57
CA SER A 71 -17.81 15.28 -41.37
C SER A 71 -18.72 16.42 -41.85
N ARG A 72 -20.05 16.26 -41.85
CA ARG A 72 -20.98 17.36 -42.16
C ARG A 72 -21.18 18.34 -40.99
N TYR A 73 -20.86 17.93 -39.77
CA TYR A 73 -21.11 18.70 -38.55
C TYR A 73 -19.84 19.19 -37.85
N THR A 74 -18.66 18.90 -38.41
CA THR A 74 -17.38 19.42 -37.93
C THR A 74 -16.47 19.79 -39.08
N SER A 75 -15.63 20.80 -38.89
CA SER A 75 -14.53 21.12 -39.80
C SER A 75 -13.21 20.46 -39.40
N MET A 76 -13.21 19.62 -38.37
CA MET A 76 -12.07 18.75 -38.02
C MET A 76 -11.89 17.66 -39.09
N GLN A 77 -10.66 17.17 -39.24
CA GLN A 77 -10.41 16.00 -40.09
C GLN A 77 -11.05 14.77 -39.46
N VAL A 78 -11.93 14.08 -40.22
CA VAL A 78 -12.59 12.85 -39.80
C VAL A 78 -11.93 11.68 -40.52
N LEU A 79 -11.38 10.74 -39.76
CA LEU A 79 -10.59 9.60 -40.25
C LEU A 79 -11.22 8.29 -39.79
N GLU A 80 -11.37 7.33 -40.69
CA GLU A 80 -11.54 5.94 -40.30
C GLU A 80 -10.17 5.41 -39.82
N VAL A 81 -10.16 4.69 -38.70
CA VAL A 81 -8.90 4.25 -38.08
C VAL A 81 -8.28 3.14 -38.91
N GLU A 82 -6.98 3.27 -39.16
CA GLU A 82 -6.11 2.21 -39.67
C GLU A 82 -5.23 1.69 -38.53
N ASP A 83 -4.74 0.45 -38.67
CA ASP A 83 -3.90 -0.17 -37.65
C ASP A 83 -2.57 0.59 -37.47
N GLY A 84 -2.20 0.86 -36.21
CA GLY A 84 -1.01 1.63 -35.85
C GLY A 84 -1.12 3.15 -36.05
N MET A 85 -2.31 3.67 -36.34
CA MET A 85 -2.51 5.09 -36.62
C MET A 85 -2.21 5.96 -35.38
N ALA A 86 -1.28 6.92 -35.51
CA ALA A 86 -0.99 7.88 -34.45
C ALA A 86 -2.13 8.88 -34.27
N VAL A 87 -2.50 9.15 -33.02
CA VAL A 87 -3.53 10.14 -32.71
C VAL A 87 -2.93 11.55 -32.80
N GLU A 88 -3.64 12.46 -33.46
CA GLU A 88 -3.32 13.88 -33.60
C GLU A 88 -4.44 14.74 -33.00
N SER A 89 -4.05 15.88 -32.41
CA SER A 89 -5.01 16.86 -31.88
C SER A 89 -5.85 17.48 -32.99
N ASN A 90 -7.10 17.87 -32.68
CA ASN A 90 -8.06 18.48 -33.61
C ASN A 90 -8.56 17.53 -34.72
N CYS A 91 -8.45 16.22 -34.49
CA CYS A 91 -8.93 15.17 -35.38
C CYS A 91 -10.02 14.33 -34.71
N VAL A 92 -10.86 13.73 -35.55
CA VAL A 92 -11.91 12.80 -35.16
C VAL A 92 -11.63 11.44 -35.80
N TYR A 93 -11.53 10.40 -35.00
CA TYR A 93 -11.21 9.04 -35.39
C TYR A 93 -12.43 8.15 -35.20
N ILE A 94 -12.73 7.28 -36.17
CA ILE A 94 -13.88 6.37 -36.14
C ILE A 94 -13.38 4.94 -36.27
N ILE A 95 -13.81 4.09 -35.33
CA ILE A 95 -13.51 2.67 -35.39
C ILE A 95 -14.12 2.03 -36.66
N PRO A 96 -13.35 1.23 -37.43
CA PRO A 96 -13.89 0.49 -38.56
C PRO A 96 -14.84 -0.63 -38.09
N PRO A 97 -15.78 -1.08 -38.96
CA PRO A 97 -16.71 -2.15 -38.60
C PRO A 97 -15.99 -3.47 -38.29
N ASN A 98 -16.56 -4.25 -37.37
CA ASN A 98 -16.09 -5.60 -37.02
C ASN A 98 -14.63 -5.68 -36.51
N ARG A 99 -14.12 -4.61 -35.91
CA ARG A 99 -12.83 -4.58 -35.20
C ARG A 99 -13.04 -4.18 -33.74
N ASP A 100 -12.15 -4.66 -32.87
CA ASP A 100 -11.92 -4.03 -31.57
C ASP A 100 -10.75 -3.04 -31.71
N MET A 101 -10.70 -2.03 -30.84
CA MET A 101 -9.67 -0.99 -30.91
C MET A 101 -9.11 -0.69 -29.52
N ALA A 102 -7.79 -0.62 -29.42
CA ALA A 102 -7.07 -0.21 -28.23
C ALA A 102 -6.17 1.01 -28.51
N LEU A 103 -5.84 1.77 -27.48
CA LEU A 103 -4.81 2.81 -27.52
C LEU A 103 -3.54 2.29 -26.82
N LEU A 104 -2.39 2.42 -27.49
CA LEU A 104 -1.09 2.09 -26.93
C LEU A 104 -0.05 3.11 -27.40
N ASN A 105 0.62 3.75 -26.45
CA ASN A 105 1.60 4.82 -26.66
C ASN A 105 1.11 5.92 -27.60
N GLY A 106 -0.15 6.34 -27.48
CA GLY A 106 -0.78 7.34 -28.35
C GLY A 106 -1.09 6.86 -29.78
N THR A 107 -1.00 5.56 -30.06
CA THR A 107 -1.37 4.96 -31.36
C THR A 107 -2.58 4.04 -31.22
N LEU A 108 -3.48 4.08 -32.21
CA LEU A 108 -4.67 3.24 -32.26
C LEU A 108 -4.32 1.90 -32.90
N GLN A 109 -4.62 0.81 -32.20
CA GLN A 109 -4.32 -0.57 -32.59
C GLN A 109 -5.65 -1.29 -32.86
N LEU A 110 -5.79 -1.90 -34.03
CA LEU A 110 -6.98 -2.64 -34.43
C LEU A 110 -6.77 -4.14 -34.21
N ILE A 111 -7.72 -4.75 -33.53
CA ILE A 111 -7.64 -6.16 -33.14
C ILE A 111 -8.81 -6.92 -33.74
N GLU A 112 -8.54 -8.14 -34.22
CA GLU A 112 -9.60 -9.03 -34.66
C GLU A 112 -10.37 -9.56 -33.45
N PRO A 113 -11.68 -9.31 -33.36
CA PRO A 113 -12.45 -9.67 -32.17
C PRO A 113 -12.62 -11.19 -32.07
N HIS A 114 -12.14 -11.77 -30.97
CA HIS A 114 -12.26 -13.21 -30.68
C HIS A 114 -13.65 -13.62 -30.14
N THR A 115 -14.44 -12.67 -29.66
CA THR A 115 -15.78 -12.90 -29.11
C THR A 115 -16.88 -12.73 -30.18
N PRO A 116 -18.01 -13.45 -30.04
CA PRO A 116 -19.17 -13.26 -30.93
C PRO A 116 -19.78 -11.86 -30.82
N HIS A 117 -20.34 -11.36 -31.91
CA HIS A 117 -20.80 -9.97 -32.11
C HIS A 117 -21.84 -9.44 -31.08
N GLY A 118 -22.50 -10.30 -30.31
CA GLY A 118 -23.47 -9.93 -29.26
C GLY A 118 -22.93 -9.96 -27.82
N GLN A 119 -21.66 -10.32 -27.65
CA GLN A 119 -20.98 -10.35 -26.35
C GLN A 119 -19.77 -9.40 -26.30
N ARG A 120 -19.57 -8.61 -27.37
CA ARG A 120 -18.48 -7.64 -27.45
C ARG A 120 -18.83 -6.40 -26.63
N LEU A 121 -17.83 -5.83 -25.97
CA LEU A 121 -17.91 -4.56 -25.26
C LEU A 121 -16.80 -3.63 -25.80
N PRO A 122 -16.86 -3.24 -27.08
CA PRO A 122 -15.79 -2.48 -27.73
C PRO A 122 -15.56 -1.12 -27.06
N ILE A 123 -16.59 -0.51 -26.47
CA ILE A 123 -16.45 0.78 -25.79
C ILE A 123 -15.69 0.59 -24.48
N ASP A 124 -16.08 -0.39 -23.66
CA ASP A 124 -15.34 -0.73 -22.43
C ASP A 124 -13.89 -1.10 -22.72
N TYR A 125 -13.65 -1.89 -23.78
CA TYR A 125 -12.31 -2.30 -24.20
C TYR A 125 -11.43 -1.10 -24.55
N PHE A 126 -11.91 -0.22 -25.43
CA PHE A 126 -11.18 0.99 -25.80
C PHE A 126 -10.95 1.90 -24.60
N PHE A 127 -11.98 2.18 -23.79
CA PHE A 127 -11.88 3.09 -22.64
C PHE A 127 -10.88 2.59 -21.58
N ARG A 128 -10.78 1.27 -21.35
CA ARG A 128 -9.76 0.70 -20.46
C ARG A 128 -8.35 0.98 -20.97
N SER A 129 -8.08 0.76 -22.26
CA SER A 129 -6.77 1.07 -22.86
C SER A 129 -6.47 2.58 -22.86
N LEU A 130 -7.48 3.42 -23.15
CA LEU A 130 -7.38 4.87 -23.09
C LEU A 130 -7.01 5.35 -21.68
N ALA A 131 -7.65 4.79 -20.65
CA ALA A 131 -7.34 5.10 -19.25
C ALA A 131 -5.88 4.76 -18.91
N GLN A 132 -5.44 3.56 -19.28
CA GLN A 132 -4.08 3.06 -19.00
C GLN A 132 -3.00 3.88 -19.71
N ASP A 133 -3.26 4.32 -20.95
CA ASP A 133 -2.27 5.04 -21.77
C ASP A 133 -2.21 6.55 -21.45
N GLN A 134 -3.38 7.19 -21.27
CA GLN A 134 -3.46 8.65 -21.15
C GLN A 134 -3.64 9.16 -19.72
N HIS A 135 -3.93 8.27 -18.76
CA HIS A 135 -4.18 8.61 -17.36
C HIS A 135 -5.16 9.78 -17.19
N GLU A 136 -4.76 10.88 -16.55
CA GLU A 136 -5.57 12.10 -16.35
C GLU A 136 -5.94 12.86 -17.63
N ARG A 137 -5.27 12.57 -18.76
CA ARG A 137 -5.62 13.11 -20.08
C ARG A 137 -6.71 12.31 -20.79
N ALA A 138 -7.05 11.12 -20.28
CA ALA A 138 -8.18 10.36 -20.78
C ALA A 138 -9.49 11.07 -20.45
N ILE A 139 -10.38 11.19 -21.43
CA ILE A 139 -11.75 11.65 -21.22
C ILE A 139 -12.69 10.62 -21.83
N GLY A 140 -13.67 10.17 -21.05
CA GLY A 140 -14.67 9.20 -21.49
C GLY A 140 -16.05 9.81 -21.51
N ILE A 141 -16.78 9.61 -22.61
CA ILE A 141 -18.17 10.07 -22.77
C ILE A 141 -19.03 8.90 -23.22
N VAL A 142 -20.09 8.60 -22.48
CA VAL A 142 -21.12 7.64 -22.90
C VAL A 142 -22.37 8.38 -23.35
N LEU A 143 -22.79 8.15 -24.59
CA LEU A 143 -23.99 8.71 -25.20
C LEU A 143 -25.11 7.67 -25.31
N SER A 144 -26.20 8.03 -25.98
CA SER A 144 -27.36 7.18 -26.23
C SER A 144 -26.97 5.79 -26.71
N GLY A 145 -27.62 4.79 -26.12
CA GLY A 145 -27.40 3.38 -26.46
C GLY A 145 -28.13 2.42 -25.54
N THR A 146 -28.18 1.16 -25.96
CA THR A 146 -28.78 0.05 -25.23
C THR A 146 -27.73 -0.73 -24.42
N ALA A 147 -28.15 -1.42 -23.36
CA ALA A 147 -27.29 -2.17 -22.44
C ALA A 147 -26.33 -1.29 -21.62
N SER A 148 -25.11 -1.77 -21.33
CA SER A 148 -24.18 -1.16 -20.36
C SER A 148 -22.75 -0.98 -20.87
N ASP A 149 -22.48 -1.17 -22.17
CA ASP A 149 -21.14 -1.01 -22.74
C ASP A 149 -20.62 0.44 -22.52
N GLY A 150 -19.35 0.57 -22.15
CA GLY A 150 -18.72 1.83 -21.72
C GLY A 150 -18.82 2.12 -20.22
N THR A 151 -19.68 1.44 -19.45
CA THR A 151 -19.81 1.67 -18.00
C THR A 151 -18.50 1.33 -17.27
N GLN A 152 -17.92 0.16 -17.52
CA GLN A 152 -16.69 -0.26 -16.86
C GLN A 152 -15.48 0.56 -17.34
N GLY A 153 -15.48 0.92 -18.62
CA GLY A 153 -14.49 1.76 -19.25
C GLY A 153 -14.46 3.16 -18.63
N LEU A 154 -15.64 3.77 -18.39
CA LEU A 154 -15.72 5.04 -17.66
C LEU A 154 -15.19 4.89 -16.24
N CYS A 155 -15.51 3.80 -15.53
CA CYS A 155 -14.92 3.54 -14.22
C CYS A 155 -13.39 3.50 -14.30
N ALA A 156 -12.80 2.82 -15.29
CA ALA A 156 -11.36 2.79 -15.50
C ALA A 156 -10.76 4.18 -15.74
N ILE A 157 -11.35 4.99 -16.63
CA ILE A 157 -10.93 6.37 -16.90
C ILE A 157 -10.99 7.21 -15.62
N LYS A 158 -12.10 7.11 -14.87
CA LYS A 158 -12.29 7.80 -13.58
C LYS A 158 -11.18 7.42 -12.60
N GLY A 159 -10.85 6.14 -12.50
CA GLY A 159 -9.81 5.60 -11.62
C GLY A 159 -8.43 6.17 -11.92
N GLU A 160 -8.10 6.33 -13.19
CA GLU A 160 -6.83 6.94 -13.60
C GLU A 160 -6.80 8.46 -13.45
N GLY A 161 -7.93 9.10 -13.15
CA GLY A 161 -8.05 10.54 -12.96
C GLY A 161 -8.59 11.32 -14.14
N GLY A 162 -9.01 10.63 -15.20
CA GLY A 162 -9.62 11.21 -16.38
C GLY A 162 -11.07 11.65 -16.13
N LEU A 163 -11.56 12.58 -16.95
CA LEU A 163 -12.92 13.13 -16.87
C LEU A 163 -13.93 12.13 -17.44
N VAL A 164 -15.07 11.95 -16.78
CA VAL A 164 -16.14 11.06 -17.25
C VAL A 164 -17.49 11.78 -17.32
N MET A 165 -18.17 11.64 -18.46
CA MET A 165 -19.45 12.27 -18.73
C MET A 165 -20.45 11.26 -19.28
N ALA A 166 -21.72 11.43 -18.96
CA ALA A 166 -22.81 10.67 -19.55
C ALA A 166 -23.84 11.60 -20.18
N GLN A 167 -24.51 11.14 -21.23
CA GLN A 167 -25.67 11.86 -21.77
C GLN A 167 -26.81 11.86 -20.75
N SER A 168 -27.43 13.02 -20.52
CA SER A 168 -28.61 13.08 -19.64
C SER A 168 -29.71 12.14 -20.15
N PRO A 169 -30.28 11.24 -19.32
CA PRO A 169 -31.26 10.24 -19.76
C PRO A 169 -32.46 10.84 -20.50
N GLN A 170 -32.86 12.05 -20.15
CA GLN A 170 -34.00 12.76 -20.75
C GLN A 170 -33.72 13.20 -22.21
N SER A 171 -32.45 13.36 -22.57
CA SER A 171 -32.02 13.72 -23.93
C SER A 171 -31.66 12.51 -24.79
N ALA A 172 -31.51 11.33 -24.19
CA ALA A 172 -31.10 10.11 -24.87
C ALA A 172 -32.31 9.47 -25.58
N GLU A 173 -32.11 9.01 -26.81
CA GLU A 173 -33.12 8.22 -27.53
C GLU A 173 -33.25 6.83 -26.89
N PHE A 174 -32.11 6.25 -26.50
CA PHE A 174 -32.00 5.05 -25.70
C PHE A 174 -31.13 5.35 -24.48
N ASP A 175 -31.72 5.24 -23.30
CA ASP A 175 -31.10 5.69 -22.05
C ASP A 175 -30.44 4.57 -21.23
N GLY A 176 -30.40 3.34 -21.75
CA GLY A 176 -29.81 2.18 -21.06
C GLY A 176 -28.34 2.40 -20.70
N MET A 177 -27.51 2.74 -21.69
CA MET A 177 -26.08 3.01 -21.47
C MET A 177 -25.85 4.21 -20.54
N PRO A 178 -26.48 5.39 -20.78
CA PRO A 178 -26.32 6.51 -19.86
C PRO A 178 -26.80 6.24 -18.43
N ARG A 179 -27.94 5.55 -18.25
CA ARG A 179 -28.42 5.18 -16.90
C ARG A 179 -27.46 4.23 -16.20
N SER A 180 -26.91 3.25 -16.92
CA SER A 180 -25.90 2.34 -16.40
C SER A 180 -24.65 3.10 -15.92
N ALA A 181 -24.14 4.03 -16.74
CA ALA A 181 -23.03 4.89 -16.37
C ALA A 181 -23.34 5.76 -15.14
N ILE A 182 -24.51 6.42 -15.09
CA ILE A 182 -24.93 7.27 -13.96
C ILE A 182 -25.12 6.45 -12.67
N ALA A 183 -25.65 5.23 -12.78
CA ALA A 183 -25.88 4.35 -11.63
C ALA A 183 -24.59 3.98 -10.87
N THR A 184 -23.42 4.08 -11.51
CA THR A 184 -22.13 3.92 -10.84
C THR A 184 -21.89 4.98 -9.75
N GLY A 185 -22.55 6.15 -9.84
CA GLY A 185 -22.32 7.29 -8.94
C GLY A 185 -20.98 8.00 -9.17
N LEU A 186 -20.24 7.64 -10.23
CA LEU A 186 -18.90 8.13 -10.54
C LEU A 186 -18.86 9.22 -11.61
N MET A 187 -20.00 9.55 -12.23
CA MET A 187 -20.08 10.56 -13.30
C MET A 187 -19.71 11.96 -12.78
N ASP A 188 -18.84 12.68 -13.50
CA ASP A 188 -18.50 14.06 -13.15
C ASP A 188 -19.64 15.03 -13.52
N CYS A 189 -20.36 14.73 -14.61
CA CYS A 189 -21.61 15.39 -14.98
C CYS A 189 -22.42 14.56 -15.97
N ASP A 190 -23.74 14.76 -15.93
CA ASP A 190 -24.70 14.30 -16.91
C ASP A 190 -25.31 15.52 -17.64
N LEU A 191 -25.11 15.58 -18.96
CA LEU A 191 -25.47 16.76 -19.76
C LEU A 191 -26.11 16.33 -21.09
N PRO A 192 -26.94 17.18 -21.73
CA PRO A 192 -27.32 16.97 -23.12
C PRO A 192 -26.07 17.11 -24.03
N PRO A 193 -25.99 16.38 -25.16
CA PRO A 193 -24.79 16.35 -26.00
C PRO A 193 -24.30 17.73 -26.46
N GLY A 194 -25.22 18.68 -26.75
CA GLY A 194 -24.84 20.03 -27.16
C GLY A 194 -24.20 20.89 -26.07
N ALA A 195 -24.41 20.55 -24.79
CA ALA A 195 -23.79 21.27 -23.66
C ALA A 195 -22.43 20.68 -23.26
N MET A 196 -22.11 19.45 -23.67
CA MET A 196 -20.85 18.78 -23.31
C MET A 196 -19.59 19.51 -23.84
N PRO A 197 -19.53 19.99 -25.10
CA PRO A 197 -18.37 20.72 -25.64
C PRO A 197 -17.93 21.90 -24.79
N ALA A 198 -18.87 22.73 -24.33
CA ALA A 198 -18.55 23.87 -23.48
C ALA A 198 -17.89 23.44 -22.16
N LYS A 199 -18.40 22.35 -21.56
CA LYS A 199 -17.84 21.79 -20.32
C LYS A 199 -16.43 21.21 -20.54
N LEU A 200 -16.22 20.50 -21.65
CA LEU A 200 -14.92 19.95 -22.03
C LEU A 200 -13.87 21.05 -22.21
N LEU A 201 -14.22 22.13 -22.91
CA LEU A 201 -13.31 23.26 -23.12
C LEU A 201 -12.96 23.95 -21.79
N GLY A 202 -13.94 24.14 -20.91
CA GLY A 202 -13.71 24.68 -19.56
C GLY A 202 -12.76 23.81 -18.74
N TYR A 203 -13.01 22.49 -18.72
CA TYR A 203 -12.15 21.52 -18.05
C TYR A 203 -10.74 21.49 -18.64
N ALA A 204 -10.60 21.38 -19.96
CA ALA A 204 -9.31 21.25 -20.62
C ALA A 204 -8.45 22.52 -20.44
N ALA A 205 -9.07 23.70 -20.48
CA ALA A 205 -8.40 24.97 -20.23
C ALA A 205 -7.87 25.06 -18.79
N HIS A 206 -8.53 24.41 -17.83
CA HIS A 206 -8.10 24.41 -16.44
C HIS A 206 -7.08 23.30 -16.15
N ALA A 207 -7.41 22.06 -16.49
CA ALA A 207 -6.58 20.89 -16.19
C ALA A 207 -5.21 20.90 -16.92
N PHE A 208 -5.16 21.40 -18.16
CA PHE A 208 -3.97 21.25 -19.01
C PHE A 208 -3.23 22.57 -19.30
N LEU A 209 -3.93 23.72 -19.40
CA LEU A 209 -3.24 25.00 -19.65
C LEU A 209 -2.66 25.66 -18.39
N HIS A 210 -3.17 25.35 -17.18
CA HIS A 210 -2.58 25.87 -15.93
C HIS A 210 -1.27 25.17 -15.54
N ARG A 211 -1.12 23.88 -15.88
CA ARG A 211 0.13 23.13 -15.66
C ARG A 211 1.31 23.69 -16.45
N VAL A 212 1.07 24.12 -17.69
CA VAL A 212 2.10 24.73 -18.56
C VAL A 212 2.60 26.07 -18.01
N ARG A 213 1.78 26.83 -17.28
CA ARG A 213 2.21 28.10 -16.65
C ARG A 213 3.05 27.90 -15.40
N LEU A 214 2.85 26.82 -14.65
CA LEU A 214 3.65 26.52 -13.45
C LEU A 214 5.03 25.93 -13.81
N THR A 215 5.12 25.16 -14.89
CA THR A 215 6.41 24.59 -15.36
C THR A 215 7.26 25.59 -16.15
N ALA A 216 6.66 26.58 -16.82
CA ALA A 216 7.38 27.63 -17.54
C ALA A 216 7.76 28.85 -16.66
N GLY A 217 7.37 28.86 -15.39
CA GLY A 217 7.47 30.01 -14.49
C GLY A 217 8.26 29.75 -13.21
N THR A 218 9.39 29.04 -13.28
CA THR A 218 10.34 28.97 -12.15
C THR A 218 11.14 30.26 -12.03
N THR A 219 10.52 31.30 -11.46
CA THR A 219 11.15 32.38 -10.69
C THR A 219 10.08 33.19 -9.96
N ALA A 220 9.32 32.55 -9.06
CA ALA A 220 8.50 33.28 -8.09
C ALA A 220 8.38 32.52 -6.76
N GLY A 221 9.33 32.81 -5.86
CA GLY A 221 9.09 33.03 -4.43
C GLY A 221 8.57 31.88 -3.55
N THR A 222 9.34 31.59 -2.51
CA THR A 222 9.12 30.73 -1.32
C THR A 222 7.79 30.95 -0.56
N THR A 223 6.92 31.86 -0.99
CA THR A 223 5.61 32.20 -0.40
C THR A 223 4.41 31.45 -1.02
N ALA A 224 4.51 30.95 -2.26
CA ALA A 224 3.41 30.20 -2.89
C ALA A 224 3.26 28.78 -2.30
N ALA A 225 4.39 28.07 -2.14
CA ALA A 225 4.40 26.70 -1.60
C ALA A 225 3.91 26.61 -0.14
N THR A 226 4.11 27.66 0.66
CA THR A 226 3.62 27.73 2.05
C THR A 226 2.11 28.00 2.12
N THR A 227 1.55 28.71 1.15
CA THR A 227 0.11 29.00 1.06
C THR A 227 -0.67 27.76 0.65
N ASP A 228 -0.17 26.99 -0.33
CA ASP A 228 -0.81 25.74 -0.78
C ASP A 228 -0.81 24.66 0.31
N ALA A 229 0.28 24.54 1.09
CA ALA A 229 0.33 23.62 2.23
C ALA A 229 -0.66 23.98 3.35
N SER A 230 -0.94 25.27 3.56
CA SER A 230 -1.96 25.73 4.52
C SER A 230 -3.37 25.46 4.01
N ALA A 231 -3.63 25.73 2.73
CA ALA A 231 -4.91 25.46 2.10
C ALA A 231 -5.25 23.95 2.12
N LEU A 232 -4.29 23.08 1.81
CA LEU A 232 -4.46 21.62 1.90
C LEU A 232 -4.86 21.16 3.31
N LYS A 233 -4.22 21.70 4.35
CA LYS A 233 -4.60 21.40 5.75
C LYS A 233 -6.04 21.83 6.05
N LYS A 234 -6.48 22.98 5.55
CA LYS A 234 -7.88 23.43 5.69
C LYS A 234 -8.83 22.47 4.98
N ILE A 235 -8.49 22.00 3.78
CA ILE A 235 -9.30 21.01 3.04
C ILE A 235 -9.42 19.71 3.86
N PHE A 236 -8.34 19.22 4.47
CA PHE A 236 -8.41 18.03 5.33
C PHE A 236 -9.31 18.22 6.54
N VAL A 237 -9.26 19.38 7.20
CA VAL A 237 -10.15 19.70 8.32
C VAL A 237 -11.61 19.74 7.87
N LEU A 238 -11.90 20.35 6.72
CA LEU A 238 -13.25 20.41 6.16
C LEU A 238 -13.77 19.02 5.79
N LEU A 239 -12.95 18.21 5.11
CA LEU A 239 -13.30 16.82 4.77
C LEU A 239 -13.60 16.01 6.02
N ARG A 240 -12.71 16.06 7.03
CA ARG A 240 -12.92 15.35 8.29
C ARG A 240 -14.18 15.80 9.03
N ALA A 241 -14.53 17.09 8.96
CA ALA A 241 -15.76 17.61 9.54
C ALA A 241 -17.01 17.11 8.82
N TYR A 242 -16.97 16.97 7.48
CA TYR A 242 -18.10 16.52 6.68
C TYR A 242 -18.27 15.01 6.61
N THR A 243 -17.17 14.25 6.60
CA THR A 243 -17.20 12.79 6.36
C THR A 243 -16.78 11.96 7.56
N GLY A 244 -16.11 12.57 8.55
CA GLY A 244 -15.58 11.87 9.72
C GLY A 244 -14.25 11.12 9.47
N HIS A 245 -13.74 11.11 8.23
CA HIS A 245 -12.52 10.40 7.85
C HIS A 245 -11.32 11.34 7.75
N ASP A 246 -10.14 10.85 8.15
CA ASP A 246 -8.90 11.62 8.13
C ASP A 246 -8.00 11.24 6.95
N PHE A 247 -7.82 12.19 6.02
CA PHE A 247 -6.97 12.02 4.84
C PHE A 247 -5.55 12.58 5.02
N SER A 248 -5.19 13.10 6.20
CA SER A 248 -3.88 13.74 6.41
C SER A 248 -2.69 12.76 6.28
N GLN A 249 -2.94 11.46 6.42
CA GLN A 249 -1.94 10.40 6.29
C GLN A 249 -1.96 9.70 4.92
N TYR A 250 -2.72 10.22 3.97
CA TYR A 250 -2.68 9.77 2.58
C TYR A 250 -1.51 10.43 1.83
N LYS A 251 -1.07 9.83 0.73
CA LYS A 251 0.03 10.37 -0.08
C LYS A 251 -0.33 11.77 -0.61
N PRO A 252 0.47 12.82 -0.30
CA PRO A 252 0.15 14.18 -0.70
C PRO A 252 0.01 14.37 -2.22
N SER A 253 0.84 13.68 -3.02
CA SER A 253 0.78 13.73 -4.48
C SER A 253 -0.56 13.21 -5.02
N THR A 254 -1.04 12.08 -4.50
CA THR A 254 -2.33 11.48 -4.89
C THR A 254 -3.49 12.40 -4.53
N ILE A 255 -3.52 12.92 -3.30
CA ILE A 255 -4.57 13.83 -2.85
C ILE A 255 -4.57 15.14 -3.64
N SER A 256 -3.40 15.76 -3.83
CA SER A 256 -3.28 17.05 -4.52
C SER A 256 -3.81 16.95 -5.94
N ARG A 257 -3.46 15.87 -6.66
CA ARG A 257 -3.96 15.60 -8.01
C ARG A 257 -5.48 15.48 -8.09
N ARG A 258 -6.13 14.88 -7.08
CA ARG A 258 -7.59 14.78 -7.00
C ARG A 258 -8.25 16.12 -6.67
N ILE A 259 -7.64 16.90 -5.77
CA ILE A 259 -8.11 18.26 -5.46
C ILE A 259 -8.01 19.15 -6.71
N GLU A 260 -6.87 19.15 -7.40
CA GLU A 260 -6.66 19.89 -8.65
C GLU A 260 -7.66 19.48 -9.72
N ARG A 261 -7.94 18.18 -9.86
CA ARG A 261 -8.98 17.69 -10.78
C ARG A 261 -10.36 18.23 -10.40
N ARG A 262 -10.77 18.17 -9.13
CA ARG A 262 -12.06 18.72 -8.69
C ARG A 262 -12.15 20.22 -8.92
N MET A 263 -11.07 20.94 -8.67
CA MET A 263 -10.92 22.34 -9.04
C MET A 263 -11.11 22.56 -10.54
N ALA A 264 -10.57 21.71 -11.40
CA ALA A 264 -10.76 21.77 -12.85
C ALA A 264 -12.21 21.47 -13.26
N VAL A 265 -12.85 20.47 -12.64
CA VAL A 265 -14.27 20.15 -12.87
C VAL A 265 -15.16 21.31 -12.46
N GLN A 266 -14.83 22.03 -11.38
CA GLN A 266 -15.57 23.21 -10.93
C GLN A 266 -15.06 24.54 -11.52
N GLU A 267 -14.04 24.49 -12.40
CA GLU A 267 -13.42 25.65 -13.06
C GLU A 267 -12.82 26.69 -12.07
N ILE A 268 -12.41 26.26 -10.88
CA ILE A 268 -11.85 27.10 -9.80
C ILE A 268 -10.33 27.13 -9.86
N LYS A 269 -9.71 28.27 -10.20
CA LYS A 269 -8.26 28.38 -10.46
C LYS A 269 -7.35 28.34 -9.22
N MET A 270 -7.80 28.88 -8.10
CA MET A 270 -6.97 29.06 -6.90
C MET A 270 -7.47 28.17 -5.77
N ILE A 271 -6.55 27.49 -5.09
CA ILE A 271 -6.90 26.54 -4.01
C ILE A 271 -7.62 27.22 -2.84
N ASP A 272 -7.30 28.48 -2.52
CA ASP A 272 -8.01 29.25 -1.49
C ASP A 272 -9.48 29.51 -1.85
N ASN A 273 -9.78 29.74 -3.13
CA ASN A 273 -11.16 29.87 -3.59
C ASN A 273 -11.88 28.52 -3.51
N TYR A 274 -11.17 27.42 -3.73
CA TYR A 274 -11.74 26.09 -3.57
C TYR A 274 -12.03 25.75 -2.10
N VAL A 275 -11.17 26.16 -1.17
CA VAL A 275 -11.45 26.07 0.28
C VAL A 275 -12.73 26.81 0.64
N ARG A 276 -12.92 28.03 0.13
CA ARG A 276 -14.17 28.79 0.35
C ARG A 276 -15.38 28.09 -0.25
N TYR A 277 -15.24 27.57 -1.47
CA TYR A 277 -16.31 26.82 -2.14
C TYR A 277 -16.72 25.57 -1.34
N LEU A 278 -15.76 24.82 -0.79
CA LEU A 278 -16.02 23.67 0.10
C LEU A 278 -16.76 24.07 1.39
N GLN A 279 -16.59 25.30 1.88
CA GLN A 279 -17.33 25.81 3.03
C GLN A 279 -18.77 26.20 2.66
N GLU A 280 -18.97 26.78 1.48
CA GLU A 280 -20.27 27.26 1.02
C GLU A 280 -21.16 26.14 0.44
N ALA A 281 -20.55 25.10 -0.14
CA ALA A 281 -21.23 24.01 -0.84
C ALA A 281 -20.87 22.62 -0.24
N PRO A 282 -21.62 22.12 0.76
CA PRO A 282 -21.38 20.81 1.37
C PRO A 282 -21.40 19.62 0.39
N ALA A 283 -22.17 19.76 -0.70
CA ALA A 283 -22.21 18.76 -1.77
C ALA A 283 -20.84 18.55 -2.43
N GLU A 284 -20.02 19.60 -2.57
CA GLU A 284 -18.66 19.46 -3.10
C GLU A 284 -17.75 18.72 -2.12
N GLY A 285 -17.94 18.88 -0.80
CA GLY A 285 -17.20 18.09 0.20
C GLY A 285 -17.42 16.58 0.02
N THR A 286 -18.68 16.19 -0.24
CA THR A 286 -19.00 14.78 -0.55
C THR A 286 -18.46 14.36 -1.92
N ALA A 287 -18.49 15.24 -2.92
CA ALA A 287 -17.96 14.94 -4.25
C ALA A 287 -16.43 14.77 -4.25
N LEU A 288 -15.72 15.63 -3.52
CA LEU A 288 -14.28 15.52 -3.29
C LEU A 288 -13.96 14.22 -2.56
N PHE A 289 -14.68 13.90 -1.47
CA PHE A 289 -14.52 12.63 -0.78
C PHE A 289 -14.62 11.43 -1.74
N ARG A 290 -15.65 11.39 -2.60
CA ARG A 290 -15.78 10.33 -3.60
C ARG A 290 -14.63 10.31 -4.61
N ASP A 291 -14.11 11.47 -5.01
CA ASP A 291 -12.99 11.53 -5.96
C ASP A 291 -11.66 11.08 -5.32
N LEU A 292 -11.53 11.26 -4.00
CA LEU A 292 -10.41 10.70 -3.22
C LEU A 292 -10.48 9.17 -3.10
N LEU A 293 -11.69 8.61 -3.09
CA LEU A 293 -11.92 7.17 -3.05
C LEU A 293 -11.94 6.60 -4.47
N ILE A 294 -10.83 5.99 -4.88
CA ILE A 294 -10.78 5.27 -6.16
C ILE A 294 -11.51 3.94 -5.98
N GLY A 295 -12.84 3.94 -6.16
CA GLY A 295 -13.71 2.78 -5.99
C GLY A 295 -13.71 1.78 -7.16
N VAL A 296 -12.77 1.87 -8.10
CA VAL A 296 -12.77 1.01 -9.29
C VAL A 296 -12.31 -0.40 -8.93
N THR A 297 -13.19 -1.36 -9.13
CA THR A 297 -12.96 -2.79 -8.90
C THR A 297 -13.72 -3.64 -9.92
N ASN A 298 -13.32 -4.89 -10.08
CA ASN A 298 -13.97 -5.87 -10.95
C ASN A 298 -13.81 -7.27 -10.36
N PHE A 299 -14.67 -8.20 -10.77
CA PHE A 299 -14.60 -9.58 -10.30
C PHE A 299 -13.27 -10.23 -10.72
N PHE A 300 -12.65 -10.97 -9.81
CA PHE A 300 -11.37 -11.66 -10.04
C PHE A 300 -10.25 -10.75 -10.58
N ARG A 301 -10.20 -9.49 -10.10
CA ARG A 301 -9.18 -8.49 -10.46
C ARG A 301 -7.76 -9.05 -10.34
N ASP A 302 -6.96 -8.87 -11.39
CA ASP A 302 -5.66 -9.54 -11.59
C ASP A 302 -5.82 -11.08 -11.62
N PRO A 303 -6.31 -11.66 -12.74
CA PRO A 303 -6.67 -13.07 -12.81
C PRO A 303 -5.56 -14.01 -12.35
N GLU A 304 -4.31 -13.74 -12.72
CA GLU A 304 -3.14 -14.53 -12.29
C GLU A 304 -2.98 -14.58 -10.76
N ALA A 305 -3.27 -13.48 -10.06
CA ALA A 305 -3.17 -13.42 -8.60
C ALA A 305 -4.29 -14.22 -7.94
N PHE A 306 -5.52 -14.19 -8.49
CA PHE A 306 -6.61 -15.02 -8.01
C PHE A 306 -6.39 -16.51 -8.31
N THR A 307 -5.79 -16.86 -9.45
CA THR A 307 -5.38 -18.25 -9.74
C THR A 307 -4.36 -18.73 -8.71
N ALA A 308 -3.32 -17.93 -8.40
CA ALA A 308 -2.35 -18.28 -7.37
C ALA A 308 -2.99 -18.41 -5.97
N LEU A 309 -3.96 -17.54 -5.64
CA LEU A 309 -4.74 -17.68 -4.42
C LEU A 309 -5.54 -18.99 -4.42
N GLU A 310 -6.24 -19.32 -5.50
CA GLU A 310 -7.04 -20.54 -5.68
C GLU A 310 -6.20 -21.82 -5.56
N GLU A 311 -4.99 -21.84 -6.13
CA GLU A 311 -4.13 -23.02 -6.17
C GLU A 311 -3.24 -23.17 -4.93
N LEU A 312 -2.70 -22.07 -4.38
CA LEU A 312 -1.69 -22.10 -3.31
C LEU A 312 -2.22 -21.65 -1.95
N GLY A 313 -3.17 -20.72 -1.93
CA GLY A 313 -3.66 -20.08 -0.72
C GLY A 313 -4.91 -20.76 -0.16
N ILE A 314 -5.99 -20.81 -0.94
CA ILE A 314 -7.28 -21.38 -0.55
C ILE A 314 -7.13 -22.80 0.02
N PRO A 315 -6.37 -23.74 -0.58
CA PRO A 315 -6.22 -25.09 -0.04
C PRO A 315 -5.69 -25.11 1.41
N LYS A 316 -4.70 -24.26 1.72
CA LYS A 316 -4.08 -24.17 3.05
C LYS A 316 -5.06 -23.71 4.14
N LEU A 317 -6.10 -22.98 3.77
CA LEU A 317 -7.13 -22.56 4.73
C LEU A 317 -8.01 -23.71 5.19
N PHE A 318 -8.09 -24.81 4.43
CA PHE A 318 -8.89 -25.99 4.76
C PHE A 318 -8.03 -27.16 5.29
N GLU A 319 -6.72 -27.12 5.12
CA GLU A 319 -5.81 -28.20 5.58
C GLU A 319 -5.87 -28.38 7.10
N GLY A 320 -5.97 -29.64 7.55
CA GLY A 320 -5.96 -30.00 8.96
C GLY A 320 -7.17 -29.52 9.78
N ARG A 321 -8.18 -28.89 9.15
CA ARG A 321 -9.37 -28.40 9.84
C ARG A 321 -10.43 -29.49 10.00
N PRO A 322 -11.07 -29.60 11.18
CA PRO A 322 -12.19 -30.51 11.35
C PRO A 322 -13.42 -30.00 10.59
N PRO A 323 -14.27 -30.90 10.06
CA PRO A 323 -15.55 -30.53 9.47
C PRO A 323 -16.39 -29.69 10.44
N GLY A 324 -17.04 -28.64 9.93
CA GLY A 324 -17.86 -27.72 10.70
C GLY A 324 -17.09 -26.59 11.40
N SER A 325 -15.76 -26.56 11.32
CA SER A 325 -14.99 -25.43 11.84
C SER A 325 -15.28 -24.12 11.07
N THR A 326 -15.01 -22.99 11.71
CA THR A 326 -15.24 -21.67 11.13
C THR A 326 -14.00 -21.19 10.37
N ILE A 327 -14.20 -20.67 9.16
CA ILE A 327 -13.19 -19.96 8.39
C ILE A 327 -13.61 -18.50 8.30
N ARG A 328 -12.72 -17.59 8.71
CA ARG A 328 -13.00 -16.16 8.75
C ARG A 328 -12.11 -15.41 7.78
N VAL A 329 -12.71 -14.64 6.89
CA VAL A 329 -12.01 -13.84 5.87
C VAL A 329 -12.34 -12.38 6.08
N TRP A 330 -11.38 -11.49 5.87
CA TRP A 330 -11.59 -10.05 5.90
C TRP A 330 -11.13 -9.43 4.58
N SER A 331 -12.06 -8.96 3.76
CA SER A 331 -11.78 -8.12 2.58
C SER A 331 -11.86 -6.65 3.00
N VAL A 332 -10.71 -5.98 2.95
CA VAL A 332 -10.45 -4.62 3.40
C VAL A 332 -10.44 -3.69 2.19
N GLY A 333 -11.28 -2.66 2.20
CA GLY A 333 -11.49 -1.80 1.04
C GLY A 333 -12.27 -2.51 -0.06
N CYS A 334 -13.39 -3.15 0.30
CA CYS A 334 -14.12 -4.04 -0.61
C CYS A 334 -14.83 -3.30 -1.76
N SER A 335 -14.88 -1.96 -1.75
CA SER A 335 -15.61 -1.13 -2.69
C SER A 335 -17.04 -1.66 -2.89
N THR A 336 -17.47 -1.84 -4.13
CA THR A 336 -18.80 -2.32 -4.54
C THR A 336 -18.98 -3.84 -4.40
N GLY A 337 -18.04 -4.56 -3.77
CA GLY A 337 -18.20 -5.93 -3.30
C GLY A 337 -17.64 -7.03 -4.21
N GLU A 338 -17.16 -6.70 -5.40
CA GLU A 338 -16.67 -7.66 -6.41
C GLU A 338 -15.57 -8.58 -5.87
N GLU A 339 -14.58 -8.03 -5.16
CA GLU A 339 -13.51 -8.82 -4.55
C GLU A 339 -14.06 -9.80 -3.49
N ALA A 340 -14.89 -9.30 -2.58
CA ALA A 340 -15.45 -10.10 -1.50
C ALA A 340 -16.30 -11.26 -2.05
N TYR A 341 -17.07 -11.01 -3.12
CA TYR A 341 -17.82 -12.04 -3.81
C TYR A 341 -16.94 -13.04 -4.56
N SER A 342 -15.85 -12.60 -5.20
CA SER A 342 -14.86 -13.49 -5.80
C SER A 342 -14.23 -14.43 -4.76
N LEU A 343 -13.86 -13.91 -3.58
CA LEU A 343 -13.35 -14.72 -2.47
C LEU A 343 -14.40 -15.74 -2.00
N ALA A 344 -15.66 -15.32 -1.86
CA ALA A 344 -16.76 -16.21 -1.47
C ALA A 344 -16.98 -17.35 -2.46
N ILE A 345 -16.92 -17.05 -3.76
CA ILE A 345 -17.04 -18.06 -4.83
C ILE A 345 -15.90 -19.08 -4.74
N LEU A 346 -14.64 -18.64 -4.61
CA LEU A 346 -13.50 -19.56 -4.49
C LEU A 346 -13.60 -20.48 -3.26
N MET A 347 -14.00 -19.93 -2.12
CA MET A 347 -14.18 -20.72 -0.90
C MET A 347 -15.32 -21.73 -1.06
N GLN A 348 -16.42 -21.34 -1.70
CA GLN A 348 -17.55 -22.23 -1.96
C GLN A 348 -17.16 -23.38 -2.91
N GLU A 349 -16.46 -23.08 -4.01
CA GLU A 349 -15.95 -24.08 -4.95
C GLU A 349 -14.99 -25.07 -4.28
N ARG A 350 -14.15 -24.57 -3.35
CA ARG A 350 -13.25 -25.44 -2.58
C ARG A 350 -13.99 -26.37 -1.62
N MET A 351 -14.96 -25.87 -0.87
CA MET A 351 -15.77 -26.68 0.05
C MET A 351 -16.48 -27.83 -0.67
N GLU A 352 -17.01 -27.56 -1.86
CA GLU A 352 -17.71 -28.56 -2.68
C GLU A 352 -16.76 -29.61 -3.23
N THR A 353 -15.57 -29.19 -3.69
CA THR A 353 -14.54 -30.09 -4.20
C THR A 353 -14.05 -31.07 -3.12
N LEU A 354 -13.96 -30.62 -1.86
CA LEU A 354 -13.60 -31.45 -0.72
C LEU A 354 -14.77 -32.28 -0.17
N GLY A 355 -16.01 -31.94 -0.52
CA GLY A 355 -17.21 -32.53 0.09
C GLY A 355 -17.33 -32.23 1.59
N GLN A 356 -16.75 -31.11 2.06
CA GLN A 356 -16.69 -30.74 3.48
C GLN A 356 -17.42 -29.43 3.72
N PHE A 357 -18.27 -29.40 4.75
CA PHE A 357 -18.97 -28.19 5.17
C PHE A 357 -18.18 -27.46 6.26
N HIS A 358 -17.92 -26.18 6.03
CA HIS A 358 -17.31 -25.27 6.99
C HIS A 358 -18.21 -24.05 7.17
N THR A 359 -18.18 -23.45 8.36
CA THR A 359 -18.88 -22.17 8.56
C THR A 359 -18.00 -21.05 8.00
N LEU A 360 -18.37 -20.47 6.86
CA LEU A 360 -17.63 -19.37 6.27
C LEU A 360 -18.22 -18.02 6.70
N GLN A 361 -17.37 -17.12 7.17
CA GLN A 361 -17.72 -15.74 7.51
C GLN A 361 -16.76 -14.78 6.81
N ILE A 362 -17.26 -14.00 5.86
CA ILE A 362 -16.46 -13.01 5.14
C ILE A 362 -16.90 -11.62 5.59
N PHE A 363 -16.03 -10.93 6.32
CA PHE A 363 -16.19 -9.52 6.63
C PHE A 363 -15.70 -8.71 5.43
N ALA A 364 -16.56 -7.89 4.86
CA ALA A 364 -16.23 -7.04 3.72
C ALA A 364 -16.48 -5.59 4.11
N THR A 365 -15.41 -4.80 4.15
CA THR A 365 -15.49 -3.47 4.74
C THR A 365 -14.89 -2.38 3.87
N ASP A 366 -15.50 -1.21 3.89
CA ASP A 366 -15.07 -0.02 3.16
C ASP A 366 -15.45 1.24 3.94
N ILE A 367 -14.83 2.38 3.65
CA ILE A 367 -15.21 3.69 4.20
C ILE A 367 -16.33 4.35 3.38
N ASP A 368 -16.55 3.93 2.12
CA ASP A 368 -17.66 4.42 1.32
C ASP A 368 -18.95 3.65 1.59
N GLY A 369 -19.84 4.26 2.40
CA GLY A 369 -21.18 3.71 2.67
C GLY A 369 -22.04 3.45 1.43
N ARG A 370 -21.80 4.16 0.31
CA ARG A 370 -22.51 3.91 -0.96
C ARG A 370 -22.01 2.65 -1.64
N ALA A 371 -20.70 2.45 -1.67
CA ALA A 371 -20.10 1.24 -2.20
C ALA A 371 -20.59 0.02 -1.40
N ILE A 372 -20.65 0.13 -0.07
CA ILE A 372 -21.24 -0.88 0.82
C ILE A 372 -22.73 -1.13 0.51
N ALA A 373 -23.53 -0.09 0.24
CA ALA A 373 -24.93 -0.25 -0.13
C ALA A 373 -25.09 -1.00 -1.47
N THR A 374 -24.26 -0.68 -2.47
CA THR A 374 -24.20 -1.40 -3.76
C THR A 374 -23.81 -2.86 -3.55
N ALA A 375 -22.75 -3.11 -2.76
CA ALA A 375 -22.29 -4.44 -2.44
C ALA A 375 -23.39 -5.29 -1.77
N ARG A 376 -24.11 -4.72 -0.80
CA ARG A 376 -25.27 -5.37 -0.15
C ARG A 376 -26.41 -5.67 -1.11
N ALA A 377 -26.69 -4.76 -2.06
CA ALA A 377 -27.72 -4.98 -3.08
C ALA A 377 -27.33 -6.14 -4.01
N ALA A 378 -26.03 -6.31 -4.26
CA ALA A 378 -25.43 -7.40 -5.03
C ALA A 378 -25.98 -7.50 -6.45
N ARG A 379 -26.30 -6.34 -7.04
CA ARG A 379 -26.78 -6.22 -8.42
C ARG A 379 -25.68 -5.57 -9.25
N TYR A 380 -25.35 -6.21 -10.35
CA TYR A 380 -24.24 -5.82 -11.20
C TYR A 380 -24.69 -5.79 -12.67
N PRO A 381 -24.13 -4.88 -13.50
CA PRO A 381 -24.49 -4.77 -14.90
C PRO A 381 -24.12 -6.03 -15.69
N THR A 382 -24.68 -6.20 -16.89
CA THR A 382 -24.38 -7.35 -17.75
C THR A 382 -22.90 -7.42 -18.17
N SER A 383 -22.19 -6.28 -18.14
CA SER A 383 -20.78 -6.18 -18.48
C SER A 383 -19.86 -7.04 -17.59
N ILE A 384 -20.27 -7.46 -16.39
CA ILE A 384 -19.44 -8.33 -15.54
C ILE A 384 -19.15 -9.70 -16.17
N ALA A 385 -19.91 -10.08 -17.21
CA ALA A 385 -19.68 -11.32 -17.95
C ALA A 385 -18.29 -11.36 -18.63
N ALA A 386 -17.63 -10.20 -18.81
CA ALA A 386 -16.26 -10.13 -19.30
C ALA A 386 -15.22 -10.53 -18.24
N ASP A 387 -15.54 -10.35 -16.96
CA ASP A 387 -14.62 -10.57 -15.83
C ASP A 387 -14.83 -11.94 -15.15
N ILE A 388 -15.90 -12.66 -15.51
CA ILE A 388 -16.31 -13.93 -14.88
C ILE A 388 -16.47 -15.02 -15.94
N THR A 389 -16.00 -16.24 -15.64
CA THR A 389 -16.19 -17.38 -16.55
C THR A 389 -17.68 -17.71 -16.72
N PRO A 390 -18.12 -18.17 -17.92
CA PRO A 390 -19.52 -18.53 -18.16
C PRO A 390 -20.07 -19.57 -17.17
N ALA A 391 -19.21 -20.49 -16.71
CA ALA A 391 -19.55 -21.50 -15.71
C ALA A 391 -19.88 -20.87 -14.35
N ARG A 392 -19.01 -19.97 -13.84
CA ARG A 392 -19.23 -19.25 -12.58
C ARG A 392 -20.45 -18.33 -12.69
N LEU A 393 -20.62 -17.62 -13.81
CA LEU A 393 -21.74 -16.71 -14.04
C LEU A 393 -23.09 -17.45 -13.99
N LYS A 394 -23.22 -18.57 -14.72
CA LYS A 394 -24.44 -19.39 -14.71
C LYS A 394 -24.78 -19.97 -13.34
N ARG A 395 -23.75 -20.23 -12.51
CA ARG A 395 -23.88 -20.95 -11.26
C ARG A 395 -24.14 -20.04 -10.05
N PHE A 396 -23.44 -18.92 -9.97
CA PHE A 396 -23.43 -18.04 -8.80
C PHE A 396 -24.20 -16.74 -8.99
N PHE A 397 -24.79 -16.52 -10.17
CA PHE A 397 -25.59 -15.34 -10.46
C PHE A 397 -26.96 -15.72 -11.04
N THR A 398 -27.94 -14.86 -10.79
CA THR A 398 -29.28 -14.94 -11.35
C THR A 398 -29.51 -13.73 -12.24
N PRO A 399 -29.92 -13.91 -13.51
CA PRO A 399 -30.26 -12.77 -14.36
C PRO A 399 -31.49 -12.03 -13.80
N GLU A 400 -31.45 -10.70 -13.83
CA GLU A 400 -32.60 -9.87 -13.43
C GLU A 400 -33.73 -10.00 -14.46
N ALA A 401 -34.98 -9.92 -13.99
CA ALA A 401 -36.16 -10.14 -14.84
C ALA A 401 -36.32 -9.08 -15.94
N ASP A 402 -35.78 -7.88 -15.72
CA ASP A 402 -35.77 -6.77 -16.68
C ASP A 402 -34.59 -6.85 -17.68
N GLY A 403 -33.74 -7.87 -17.56
CA GLY A 403 -32.54 -8.02 -18.39
C GLY A 403 -31.46 -6.98 -18.13
N SER A 404 -31.58 -6.16 -17.09
CA SER A 404 -30.66 -5.05 -16.80
C SER A 404 -29.30 -5.50 -16.26
N GLY A 405 -29.20 -6.74 -15.78
CA GLY A 405 -27.97 -7.24 -15.18
C GLY A 405 -28.11 -8.59 -14.48
N TYR A 406 -27.18 -8.83 -13.57
CA TYR A 406 -27.07 -10.04 -12.77
C TYR A 406 -27.17 -9.70 -11.28
N ARG A 407 -27.76 -10.62 -10.52
CA ARG A 407 -27.74 -10.60 -9.06
C ARG A 407 -26.95 -11.76 -8.52
N VAL A 408 -26.07 -11.52 -7.54
CA VAL A 408 -25.36 -12.63 -6.86
C VAL A 408 -26.37 -13.52 -6.15
N HIS A 409 -26.21 -14.84 -6.31
CA HIS A 409 -27.09 -15.83 -5.73
C HIS A 409 -27.10 -15.75 -4.20
N LYS A 410 -28.26 -15.97 -3.58
CA LYS A 410 -28.44 -15.81 -2.14
C LYS A 410 -27.46 -16.67 -1.32
N SER A 411 -27.16 -17.89 -1.78
CA SER A 411 -26.22 -18.79 -1.09
C SER A 411 -24.82 -18.22 -0.91
N ILE A 412 -24.37 -17.35 -1.83
CA ILE A 412 -23.08 -16.65 -1.69
C ILE A 412 -23.26 -15.42 -0.81
N ARG A 413 -24.31 -14.63 -1.01
CA ARG A 413 -24.55 -13.41 -0.23
C ARG A 413 -24.67 -13.64 1.27
N ASP A 414 -25.28 -14.76 1.66
CA ASP A 414 -25.45 -15.12 3.08
C ASP A 414 -24.11 -15.44 3.79
N LEU A 415 -23.00 -15.61 3.03
CA LEU A 415 -21.64 -15.82 3.58
C LEU A 415 -20.93 -14.49 3.92
N LEU A 416 -21.43 -13.36 3.41
CA LEU A 416 -20.78 -12.05 3.53
C LEU A 416 -21.49 -11.14 4.56
N ILE A 417 -20.67 -10.40 5.31
CA ILE A 417 -21.09 -9.36 6.24
C ILE A 417 -20.44 -8.05 5.77
N PHE A 418 -21.24 -7.17 5.20
CA PHE A 418 -20.80 -5.85 4.76
C PHE A 418 -20.97 -4.81 5.86
N SER A 419 -19.94 -3.99 6.12
CA SER A 419 -20.01 -2.88 7.08
C SER A 419 -19.10 -1.72 6.69
N GLU A 420 -19.53 -0.49 7.01
CA GLU A 420 -18.63 0.66 7.00
C GLU A 420 -17.56 0.50 8.08
N HIS A 421 -16.29 0.65 7.73
CA HIS A 421 -15.15 0.50 8.65
C HIS A 421 -13.96 1.35 8.21
N ASP A 422 -13.44 2.15 9.12
CA ASP A 422 -12.22 2.92 8.94
C ASP A 422 -11.04 2.21 9.63
N LEU A 423 -10.07 1.75 8.85
CA LEU A 423 -8.88 1.05 9.34
C LEU A 423 -8.04 1.84 10.36
N ILE A 424 -8.15 3.16 10.37
CA ILE A 424 -7.37 4.06 11.23
C ILE A 424 -8.06 4.23 12.57
N LYS A 425 -9.38 4.29 12.58
CA LYS A 425 -10.20 4.67 13.73
C LYS A 425 -10.87 3.48 14.41
N ASP A 426 -11.32 2.52 13.63
CA ASP A 426 -12.17 1.43 14.10
C ASP A 426 -11.32 0.20 14.48
N PRO A 427 -11.75 -0.57 15.51
CA PRO A 427 -11.01 -1.74 15.95
C PRO A 427 -10.99 -2.83 14.85
N PRO A 428 -9.89 -3.59 14.71
CA PRO A 428 -9.80 -4.66 13.74
C PRO A 428 -10.65 -5.88 14.15
N PHE A 429 -11.06 -6.67 13.17
CA PHE A 429 -11.62 -8.00 13.44
C PHE A 429 -10.50 -8.93 13.96
N SER A 430 -10.82 -9.83 14.89
CA SER A 430 -9.85 -10.80 15.43
C SER A 430 -10.06 -12.19 14.84
N LYS A 431 -9.04 -13.05 14.92
CA LYS A 431 -9.06 -14.46 14.50
C LYS A 431 -9.44 -14.65 13.03
N ILE A 432 -8.82 -13.86 12.15
CA ILE A 432 -8.99 -13.92 10.70
C ILE A 432 -8.01 -14.93 10.08
N ASP A 433 -8.50 -15.77 9.18
CA ASP A 433 -7.70 -16.77 8.48
C ASP A 433 -7.12 -16.25 7.16
N LEU A 434 -7.83 -15.32 6.49
CA LEU A 434 -7.37 -14.63 5.29
C LEU A 434 -7.73 -13.14 5.37
N VAL A 435 -6.73 -12.26 5.29
CA VAL A 435 -6.92 -10.82 5.07
C VAL A 435 -6.62 -10.52 3.61
N SER A 436 -7.57 -9.96 2.89
CA SER A 436 -7.39 -9.41 1.55
C SER A 436 -7.42 -7.89 1.66
N CYS A 437 -6.31 -7.23 1.35
CA CYS A 437 -6.18 -5.76 1.38
C CYS A 437 -5.48 -5.33 0.11
N ARG A 438 -6.23 -5.25 -1.00
CA ARG A 438 -5.66 -5.03 -2.34
C ARG A 438 -5.97 -3.65 -2.86
N ASN A 439 -4.97 -3.04 -3.51
CA ASN A 439 -5.08 -1.75 -4.19
C ASN A 439 -5.57 -0.59 -3.29
N LEU A 440 -5.34 -0.72 -1.97
CA LEU A 440 -5.69 0.29 -0.96
C LEU A 440 -4.44 0.95 -0.38
N LEU A 441 -3.39 0.17 -0.11
CA LEU A 441 -2.16 0.65 0.51
C LEU A 441 -1.42 1.64 -0.39
N ILE A 442 -1.61 1.55 -1.71
CA ILE A 442 -1.06 2.49 -2.69
C ILE A 442 -1.42 3.96 -2.42
N TYR A 443 -2.53 4.24 -1.72
CA TYR A 443 -2.97 5.60 -1.37
C TYR A 443 -2.38 6.13 -0.06
N LEU A 444 -1.87 5.24 0.77
CA LEU A 444 -1.46 5.54 2.14
C LEU A 444 0.03 5.89 2.18
N ASN A 445 0.43 6.81 3.08
CA ASN A 445 1.84 7.10 3.29
C ASN A 445 2.55 5.96 4.05
N ALA A 446 3.88 6.01 4.11
CA ALA A 446 4.68 4.97 4.76
C ALA A 446 4.37 4.83 6.26
N ASP A 447 4.05 5.91 6.96
CA ASP A 447 3.75 5.88 8.40
C ASP A 447 2.45 5.14 8.70
N LEU A 448 1.43 5.33 7.85
CA LEU A 448 0.17 4.63 7.99
C LEU A 448 0.31 3.15 7.62
N GLN A 449 1.04 2.83 6.53
CA GLN A 449 1.35 1.43 6.20
C GLN A 449 2.11 0.73 7.35
N LYS A 450 3.06 1.41 7.99
CA LYS A 450 3.79 0.89 9.17
C LYS A 450 2.88 0.58 10.36
N ARG A 451 1.71 1.22 10.46
CA ARG A 451 0.71 0.93 11.49
C ARG A 451 -0.23 -0.22 11.10
N LEU A 452 -0.57 -0.33 9.82
CA LEU A 452 -1.52 -1.33 9.32
C LEU A 452 -0.97 -2.76 9.34
N PHE A 453 0.30 -2.99 8.96
CA PHE A 453 0.86 -4.36 8.94
C PHE A 453 0.87 -5.04 10.33
N PRO A 454 1.29 -4.36 11.43
CA PRO A 454 1.12 -4.91 12.77
C PRO A 454 -0.34 -5.18 13.15
N LEU A 455 -1.27 -4.32 12.72
CA LEU A 455 -2.71 -4.49 12.97
C LEU A 455 -3.25 -5.73 12.22
N PHE A 456 -2.86 -5.94 10.96
CA PHE A 456 -3.19 -7.15 10.23
C PHE A 456 -2.58 -8.40 10.90
N HIS A 457 -1.31 -8.35 11.29
CA HIS A 457 -0.68 -9.47 12.01
C HIS A 457 -1.41 -9.84 13.31
N TYR A 458 -1.89 -8.84 14.05
CA TYR A 458 -2.69 -9.03 15.26
C TYR A 458 -4.08 -9.62 14.96
N SER A 459 -4.73 -9.17 13.88
CA SER A 459 -6.07 -9.63 13.48
C SER A 459 -6.11 -11.12 13.08
N MET A 460 -4.97 -11.67 12.65
CA MET A 460 -4.89 -12.97 11.99
C MET A 460 -4.58 -14.14 12.95
N ASN A 461 -5.13 -15.32 12.64
CA ASN A 461 -4.74 -16.58 13.29
C ASN A 461 -3.31 -16.99 12.89
N PRO A 462 -2.64 -17.87 13.67
CA PRO A 462 -1.40 -18.51 13.25
C PRO A 462 -1.57 -19.14 11.86
N ASP A 463 -0.54 -19.04 11.02
CA ASP A 463 -0.55 -19.48 9.62
C ASP A 463 -1.61 -18.82 8.71
N GLY A 464 -2.30 -17.77 9.17
CA GLY A 464 -3.22 -17.00 8.35
C GLY A 464 -2.55 -16.36 7.14
N LEU A 465 -3.34 -16.09 6.09
CA LEU A 465 -2.88 -15.58 4.82
C LEU A 465 -3.16 -14.08 4.66
N LEU A 466 -2.21 -13.34 4.11
CA LEU A 466 -2.37 -11.94 3.72
C LEU A 466 -2.23 -11.85 2.19
N PHE A 467 -3.23 -11.28 1.54
CA PHE A 467 -3.30 -11.10 0.09
C PHE A 467 -3.35 -9.62 -0.25
N LEU A 468 -2.35 -9.14 -1.00
CA LEU A 468 -2.21 -7.72 -1.36
C LEU A 468 -2.39 -7.51 -2.88
N GLY A 469 -2.49 -6.25 -3.31
CA GLY A 469 -2.49 -5.89 -4.72
C GLY A 469 -1.12 -6.07 -5.36
N THR A 470 -1.06 -6.31 -6.67
CA THR A 470 0.18 -6.63 -7.42
C THR A 470 1.29 -5.56 -7.29
N SER A 471 0.90 -4.30 -7.07
CA SER A 471 1.81 -3.16 -6.87
C SER A 471 2.17 -2.90 -5.40
N GLU A 472 1.72 -3.74 -4.47
CA GLU A 472 1.89 -3.57 -3.03
C GLU A 472 2.86 -4.61 -2.48
N SER A 473 3.46 -4.33 -1.32
CA SER A 473 4.32 -5.30 -0.63
C SER A 473 4.28 -5.05 0.88
N VAL A 474 4.65 -6.08 1.64
CA VAL A 474 4.83 -5.97 3.10
C VAL A 474 6.06 -5.13 3.48
N GLY A 475 6.95 -4.81 2.53
CA GLY A 475 8.16 -4.02 2.80
C GLY A 475 9.01 -4.60 3.94
N GLY A 476 9.49 -3.73 4.84
CA GLY A 476 10.33 -4.12 5.99
C GLY A 476 9.63 -4.88 7.12
N PHE A 477 8.55 -5.62 6.82
CA PHE A 477 7.81 -6.46 7.76
C PHE A 477 7.98 -7.97 7.46
N ASP A 478 9.09 -8.37 6.85
CA ASP A 478 9.43 -9.77 6.56
C ASP A 478 9.52 -10.65 7.83
N ASP A 479 9.77 -10.03 8.99
CA ASP A 479 9.72 -10.71 10.30
C ASP A 479 8.31 -11.14 10.71
N LEU A 480 7.28 -10.44 10.22
CA LEU A 480 5.87 -10.72 10.52
C LEU A 480 5.21 -11.61 9.46
N PHE A 481 5.67 -11.53 8.21
CA PHE A 481 5.06 -12.19 7.07
C PHE A 481 6.10 -12.94 6.22
N ALA A 482 5.87 -14.23 6.00
CA ALA A 482 6.62 -15.04 5.05
C ALA A 482 6.00 -14.92 3.65
N THR A 483 6.79 -14.70 2.62
CA THR A 483 6.31 -14.69 1.24
C THR A 483 5.95 -16.12 0.80
N LEU A 484 4.72 -16.34 0.35
CA LEU A 484 4.30 -17.58 -0.32
C LEU A 484 4.43 -17.46 -1.83
N ASP A 485 4.00 -16.33 -2.39
CA ASP A 485 4.15 -16.00 -3.80
C ASP A 485 4.43 -14.50 -3.97
N ARG A 486 5.58 -14.18 -4.57
CA ARG A 486 6.05 -12.80 -4.74
C ARG A 486 5.35 -12.06 -5.88
N ARG A 487 4.88 -12.76 -6.91
CA ARG A 487 4.18 -12.20 -8.08
C ARG A 487 2.72 -11.92 -7.71
N ALA A 488 2.07 -12.89 -7.07
CA ALA A 488 0.68 -12.77 -6.60
C ALA A 488 0.54 -11.98 -5.29
N LYS A 489 1.66 -11.60 -4.64
CA LYS A 489 1.66 -10.87 -3.35
C LYS A 489 0.87 -11.59 -2.25
N LEU A 490 1.10 -12.89 -2.16
CA LEU A 490 0.51 -13.76 -1.16
C LEU A 490 1.54 -14.03 -0.06
N TYR A 491 1.14 -13.79 1.18
CA TYR A 491 1.99 -13.91 2.35
C TYR A 491 1.33 -14.77 3.42
N ARG A 492 2.14 -15.39 4.28
CA ARG A 492 1.72 -16.16 5.44
C ARG A 492 2.20 -15.49 6.71
N ARG A 493 1.33 -15.34 7.69
CA ARG A 493 1.66 -14.82 9.02
C ARG A 493 2.68 -15.73 9.71
N LYS A 494 3.77 -15.16 10.23
CA LYS A 494 4.73 -15.87 11.09
C LYS A 494 4.29 -15.78 12.56
N GLU A 495 4.43 -16.88 13.31
CA GLU A 495 4.37 -16.82 14.78
C GLU A 495 5.61 -16.10 15.29
N ASN A 496 5.46 -14.84 15.69
CA ASN A 496 6.51 -14.12 16.41
C ASN A 496 6.11 -14.06 17.90
N ARG A 497 6.59 -15.03 18.68
CA ARG A 497 6.33 -15.10 20.13
C ARG A 497 7.09 -14.05 20.94
N PHE A 498 8.05 -13.36 20.33
CA PHE A 498 8.96 -12.41 20.99
C PHE A 498 8.77 -10.94 20.58
N SER A 499 7.72 -10.60 19.82
CA SER A 499 7.50 -9.19 19.50
C SER A 499 7.00 -8.41 20.72
N THR A 500 7.90 -7.74 21.42
CA THR A 500 7.67 -6.69 22.42
C THR A 500 6.93 -5.46 21.87
N ARG A 501 6.46 -5.47 20.62
CA ARG A 501 5.51 -4.49 20.07
C ARG A 501 4.07 -4.66 20.58
N HIS A 502 3.79 -5.65 21.44
CA HIS A 502 2.50 -5.79 22.13
C HIS A 502 2.12 -4.59 23.03
N ARG A 503 3.05 -3.68 23.34
CA ARG A 503 2.78 -2.47 24.15
C ARG A 503 2.26 -1.25 23.36
N VAL A 504 2.31 -1.26 22.03
CA VAL A 504 1.85 -0.09 21.24
C VAL A 504 0.32 -0.04 21.14
N ILE A 505 -0.37 -1.17 21.34
CA ILE A 505 -1.82 -1.27 21.14
C ILE A 505 -2.63 -0.80 22.36
N ASP A 506 -2.08 -0.84 23.57
CA ASP A 506 -2.73 -0.24 24.76
C ASP A 506 -2.87 1.29 24.66
N GLN A 507 -2.18 1.93 23.72
CA GLN A 507 -2.28 3.38 23.46
C GLN A 507 -3.20 3.73 22.26
N LEU A 508 -3.64 2.74 21.47
CA LEU A 508 -4.42 2.97 20.24
C LEU A 508 -5.93 2.70 20.41
N VAL A 509 -6.35 2.12 21.53
CA VAL A 509 -7.78 1.91 21.86
C VAL A 509 -8.15 2.81 23.04
N PRO A 510 -9.09 3.78 22.90
CA PRO A 510 -9.59 4.52 24.06
C PRO A 510 -10.30 3.53 25.00
N PRO A 511 -10.16 3.65 26.33
CA PRO A 511 -10.96 2.85 27.25
C PRO A 511 -12.45 3.19 27.04
N LEU A 512 -13.25 2.19 26.65
CA LEU A 512 -14.71 2.33 26.60
C LEU A 512 -15.23 2.65 28.00
N PRO A 513 -16.10 3.68 28.17
CA PRO A 513 -16.86 3.84 29.40
C PRO A 513 -17.98 2.79 29.41
N LEU A 514 -17.83 1.76 30.24
CA LEU A 514 -18.93 0.84 30.55
C LEU A 514 -20.04 1.60 31.29
N PRO A 515 -21.31 1.53 30.85
CA PRO A 515 -22.42 2.03 31.65
C PRO A 515 -22.63 1.11 32.85
N LEU A 516 -22.66 1.71 34.05
CA LEU A 516 -23.18 1.08 35.27
C LEU A 516 -24.65 0.71 35.05
N LEU A 517 -24.93 -0.57 34.81
CA LEU A 517 -26.28 -1.12 34.93
C LEU A 517 -26.21 -2.42 35.72
N ASN A 518 -26.56 -2.28 37.00
CA ASN A 518 -27.01 -3.36 37.86
C ASN A 518 -28.18 -4.09 37.18
N VAL A 519 -27.99 -5.38 36.89
CA VAL A 519 -29.11 -6.31 36.76
C VAL A 519 -28.71 -7.62 37.42
N ASP A 520 -29.31 -7.87 38.59
CA ASP A 520 -29.31 -9.14 39.30
C ASP A 520 -30.09 -10.20 38.52
N HIS A 521 -29.53 -11.40 38.35
CA HIS A 521 -30.18 -12.74 38.49
C HIS A 521 -29.25 -13.90 38.01
N PRO A 522 -29.49 -15.18 38.40
CA PRO A 522 -28.87 -15.82 39.56
C PRO A 522 -27.93 -16.98 39.20
N ARG A 523 -27.15 -17.40 40.20
CA ARG A 523 -26.23 -18.54 40.22
C ARG A 523 -26.93 -19.87 39.89
N PHE A 524 -26.33 -20.66 39.00
CA PHE A 524 -26.36 -22.13 39.08
C PHE A 524 -24.94 -22.66 39.11
N ALA A 525 -24.66 -23.44 40.15
CA ALA A 525 -23.39 -24.08 40.43
C ALA A 525 -23.32 -25.49 39.83
N ASP A 526 -22.11 -25.81 39.35
CA ASP A 526 -21.39 -27.08 39.38
C ASP A 526 -21.93 -28.35 38.71
N LYS A 527 -21.14 -28.78 37.71
CA LYS A 527 -20.43 -30.07 37.80
C LYS A 527 -18.95 -29.90 37.36
N ALA A 528 -18.05 -29.99 38.34
CA ALA A 528 -16.60 -30.20 38.22
C ALA A 528 -16.31 -31.67 37.82
N THR A 529 -15.18 -32.15 37.27
CA THR A 529 -13.76 -31.73 37.05
C THR A 529 -13.11 -32.83 36.14
N PRO A 530 -11.81 -32.82 35.68
CA PRO A 530 -10.64 -32.19 36.27
C PRO A 530 -9.72 -31.36 35.35
N ALA A 531 -8.94 -30.53 36.02
CA ALA A 531 -8.09 -29.46 35.54
C ALA A 531 -6.74 -29.92 34.96
N ALA A 532 -6.22 -29.13 34.01
CA ALA A 532 -4.79 -29.13 33.64
C ALA A 532 -4.32 -27.72 33.25
N LYS A 533 -3.94 -26.94 34.26
CA LYS A 533 -2.88 -25.90 34.32
C LYS A 533 -2.99 -25.26 35.71
N PRO A 534 -1.99 -25.42 36.61
CA PRO A 534 -0.73 -24.68 36.50
C PRO A 534 0.47 -25.41 37.15
N PHE A 535 1.25 -26.18 36.38
CA PHE A 535 2.46 -26.85 36.90
C PHE A 535 3.63 -25.87 37.16
N MET A 536 3.63 -24.69 36.52
CA MET A 536 4.73 -23.73 36.59
C MET A 536 4.67 -22.77 37.79
N ARG A 537 3.46 -22.42 38.26
CA ARG A 537 3.29 -21.53 39.44
C ARG A 537 3.69 -22.23 40.73
N ALA A 538 3.36 -23.51 40.85
CA ALA A 538 3.74 -24.34 41.99
C ALA A 538 5.26 -24.61 42.03
N LEU A 539 5.94 -24.65 40.88
CA LEU A 539 7.40 -24.76 40.82
C LEU A 539 8.08 -23.44 41.23
N ALA A 540 7.51 -22.30 40.80
CA ALA A 540 7.97 -20.96 41.18
C ALA A 540 7.74 -20.67 42.68
N GLU A 541 6.60 -21.08 43.25
CA GLU A 541 6.32 -20.95 44.69
C GLU A 541 7.23 -21.86 45.53
N LYS A 542 7.62 -23.04 45.01
CA LYS A 542 8.54 -23.96 45.71
C LYS A 542 10.00 -23.51 45.65
N ALA A 543 10.41 -22.79 44.60
CA ALA A 543 11.71 -22.11 44.53
C ALA A 543 11.74 -20.83 45.39
N MET A 544 10.63 -20.08 45.46
CA MET A 544 10.47 -18.88 46.30
C MET A 544 10.55 -19.15 47.82
N VAL A 545 10.32 -20.38 48.25
CA VAL A 545 10.44 -20.79 49.67
C VAL A 545 11.90 -21.05 50.09
N GLN A 546 12.87 -21.08 49.17
CA GLN A 546 14.25 -21.45 49.52
C GLN A 546 15.23 -20.31 49.78
N GLN A 547 15.00 -19.03 49.42
CA GLN A 547 15.83 -17.94 49.96
C GLN A 547 15.27 -16.52 49.69
N ILE A 548 15.44 -15.69 50.71
CA ILE A 548 14.97 -14.32 50.93
C ILE A 548 15.53 -13.37 49.85
N VAL A 549 14.69 -12.75 49.00
CA VAL A 549 15.16 -11.71 48.06
C VAL A 549 14.16 -10.56 47.96
N GLN A 550 14.60 -9.32 48.22
CA GLN A 550 13.74 -8.12 48.19
C GLN A 550 13.79 -7.33 46.87
N ALA A 551 14.82 -7.50 46.03
CA ALA A 551 14.92 -6.91 44.69
C ALA A 551 15.76 -7.79 43.74
N SER A 552 15.19 -8.20 42.60
CA SER A 552 15.87 -9.02 41.59
C SER A 552 15.41 -8.74 40.16
N ALA A 553 16.25 -9.08 39.19
CA ALA A 553 15.95 -9.01 37.76
C ALA A 553 16.45 -10.26 37.04
N LEU A 554 15.63 -10.80 36.13
CA LEU A 554 15.99 -11.88 35.23
C LEU A 554 16.47 -11.27 33.91
N VAL A 555 17.65 -11.68 33.44
CA VAL A 555 18.28 -11.14 32.23
C VAL A 555 18.78 -12.24 31.30
N ASN A 556 18.90 -11.94 30.01
CA ASN A 556 19.62 -12.77 29.05
C ASN A 556 21.15 -12.54 29.13
N GLU A 557 21.95 -13.29 28.37
CA GLU A 557 23.42 -13.15 28.28
C GLU A 557 23.88 -11.72 27.91
N ARG A 558 23.06 -10.98 27.16
CA ARG A 558 23.34 -9.61 26.71
C ARG A 558 22.95 -8.54 27.75
N GLY A 559 22.36 -8.95 28.87
CA GLY A 559 21.89 -8.07 29.94
C GLY A 559 20.52 -7.44 29.69
N ASP A 560 19.75 -7.91 28.72
CA ASP A 560 18.39 -7.43 28.49
C ASP A 560 17.43 -7.99 29.55
N ILE A 561 16.62 -7.11 30.12
CA ILE A 561 15.74 -7.44 31.25
C ILE A 561 14.49 -8.16 30.74
N LEU A 562 14.35 -9.42 31.14
CA LEU A 562 13.20 -10.28 30.85
C LEU A 562 12.10 -10.17 31.91
N TYR A 563 12.48 -10.00 33.17
CA TYR A 563 11.55 -9.88 34.30
C TYR A 563 12.16 -9.10 35.47
N ILE A 564 11.35 -8.33 36.20
CA ILE A 564 11.77 -7.59 37.40
C ILE A 564 10.88 -8.01 38.56
N HIS A 565 11.49 -8.29 39.72
CA HIS A 565 10.80 -8.60 40.96
C HIS A 565 11.26 -7.66 42.09
N GLY A 566 10.32 -7.18 42.89
CA GLY A 566 10.60 -6.26 44.01
C GLY A 566 10.81 -4.79 43.61
N ARG A 567 11.29 -3.98 44.55
CA ARG A 567 11.47 -2.52 44.37
C ARG A 567 12.88 -2.20 43.85
N THR A 568 13.13 -2.44 42.56
CA THR A 568 14.46 -2.20 41.94
C THR A 568 14.79 -0.72 41.69
N GLY A 569 13.81 0.19 41.82
CA GLY A 569 14.00 1.63 41.56
C GLY A 569 15.02 2.33 42.46
N ARG A 570 15.47 1.70 43.56
CA ARG A 570 16.60 2.18 44.37
C ARG A 570 17.96 1.95 43.70
N TYR A 571 18.07 0.97 42.83
CA TYR A 571 19.35 0.52 42.23
C TYR A 571 19.38 0.71 40.70
N LEU A 572 18.20 0.73 40.07
CA LEU A 572 18.03 0.95 38.63
C LEU A 572 17.31 2.28 38.37
N GLU A 573 17.74 3.03 37.37
CA GLU A 573 17.17 4.29 36.91
C GLU A 573 17.08 4.30 35.36
N LEU A 574 16.01 4.88 34.82
CA LEU A 574 15.84 5.00 33.37
C LEU A 574 16.78 6.08 32.83
N ALA A 575 17.68 5.71 31.92
CA ALA A 575 18.59 6.67 31.29
C ALA A 575 17.79 7.72 30.49
N PRO A 576 18.07 9.03 30.65
CA PRO A 576 17.45 10.07 29.81
C PRO A 576 18.03 10.02 28.38
N GLY A 577 17.20 9.73 27.37
CA GLY A 577 17.60 9.55 25.96
C GLY A 577 16.58 8.75 25.15
N GLU A 578 16.92 8.37 23.90
CA GLU A 578 16.04 7.57 23.00
C GLU A 578 15.44 6.35 23.71
N GLY A 579 14.12 6.36 23.87
CA GLY A 579 13.38 5.35 24.61
C GLY A 579 13.37 4.00 23.86
N GLY A 580 13.83 2.94 24.52
CA GLY A 580 13.60 1.57 24.05
C GLY A 580 14.59 0.50 24.53
N THR A 581 15.77 0.86 25.04
CA THR A 581 16.76 -0.15 25.45
C THR A 581 16.57 -0.60 26.90
N ASN A 582 15.87 -1.73 27.09
CA ASN A 582 15.55 -2.33 28.39
C ASN A 582 16.72 -3.20 28.91
N ASN A 583 17.92 -2.61 29.02
CA ASN A 583 19.15 -3.33 29.40
C ASN A 583 19.60 -2.98 30.83
N ILE A 584 19.93 -3.99 31.63
CA ILE A 584 20.26 -3.84 33.06
C ILE A 584 21.55 -3.04 33.29
N LEU A 585 22.52 -3.12 32.37
CA LEU A 585 23.79 -2.39 32.49
C LEU A 585 23.61 -0.90 32.18
N LYS A 586 22.66 -0.57 31.29
CA LYS A 586 22.32 0.83 30.95
C LYS A 586 21.42 1.48 31.99
N THR A 587 20.65 0.68 32.72
CA THR A 587 19.75 1.15 33.78
C THR A 587 20.38 1.12 35.17
N ALA A 588 21.58 0.57 35.34
CA ALA A 588 22.28 0.55 36.63
C ALA A 588 22.71 1.96 37.08
N ARG A 589 22.39 2.32 38.34
CA ARG A 589 22.81 3.58 38.96
C ARG A 589 24.34 3.65 39.17
N GLU A 590 24.84 4.87 39.38
CA GLU A 590 26.25 5.16 39.62
C GLU A 590 26.82 4.28 40.76
N GLY A 591 27.95 3.61 40.49
CA GLY A 591 28.60 2.64 41.39
C GLY A 591 28.22 1.18 41.15
N LEU A 592 27.05 0.87 40.56
CA LEU A 592 26.62 -0.51 40.29
C LEU A 592 27.07 -1.06 38.93
N ARG A 593 27.19 -0.18 37.93
CA ARG A 593 27.36 -0.57 36.51
C ARG A 593 28.60 -1.43 36.25
N HIS A 594 29.74 -1.08 36.85
CA HIS A 594 31.00 -1.81 36.65
C HIS A 594 30.95 -3.20 37.27
N ASP A 595 30.63 -3.30 38.56
CA ASP A 595 30.57 -4.58 39.28
C ASP A 595 29.49 -5.51 38.70
N LEU A 596 28.37 -4.95 38.22
CA LEU A 596 27.33 -5.71 37.53
C LEU A 596 27.78 -6.28 36.19
N ALA A 597 28.49 -5.49 35.38
CA ALA A 597 29.03 -5.97 34.10
C ALA A 597 30.05 -7.11 34.32
N VAL A 598 30.95 -6.93 35.28
CA VAL A 598 31.97 -7.94 35.63
C VAL A 598 31.32 -9.22 36.17
N ALA A 599 30.34 -9.10 37.06
CA ALA A 599 29.66 -10.26 37.64
C ALA A 599 28.83 -11.04 36.61
N LEU A 600 28.13 -10.33 35.72
CA LEU A 600 27.34 -10.95 34.64
C LEU A 600 28.24 -11.66 33.63
N HIS A 601 29.34 -11.03 33.23
CA HIS A 601 30.30 -11.63 32.30
C HIS A 601 30.98 -12.88 32.88
N LYS A 602 31.40 -12.82 34.16
CA LYS A 602 31.95 -13.99 34.85
C LYS A 602 30.94 -15.12 35.01
N ALA A 603 29.68 -14.80 35.36
CA ALA A 603 28.62 -15.79 35.45
C ALA A 603 28.31 -16.42 34.07
N ALA A 604 28.40 -15.62 33.00
CA ALA A 604 28.19 -16.09 31.63
C ALA A 604 29.29 -17.05 31.17
N GLN A 605 30.56 -16.70 31.40
CA GLN A 605 31.71 -17.53 31.02
C GLN A 605 31.85 -18.79 31.87
N ALA A 606 31.74 -18.66 33.20
CA ALA A 606 31.97 -19.78 34.12
C ALA A 606 30.73 -20.67 34.33
N LYS A 607 29.53 -20.17 33.99
CA LYS A 607 28.24 -20.82 34.29
C LYS A 607 28.07 -21.16 35.78
N GLU A 608 28.65 -20.36 36.65
CA GLU A 608 28.60 -20.49 38.11
C GLU A 608 28.00 -19.24 38.76
N VAL A 609 27.58 -19.36 40.02
CA VAL A 609 27.06 -18.24 40.81
C VAL A 609 28.20 -17.30 41.19
N VAL A 610 28.08 -16.02 40.83
CA VAL A 610 29.07 -14.98 41.15
C VAL A 610 28.50 -14.05 42.21
N VAL A 611 29.20 -13.92 43.34
CA VAL A 611 28.84 -13.03 44.45
C VAL A 611 29.90 -11.93 44.60
N SER A 612 29.46 -10.67 44.53
CA SER A 612 30.27 -9.48 44.75
C SER A 612 29.77 -8.74 45.99
N PRO A 613 30.38 -8.98 47.17
CA PRO A 613 29.97 -8.32 48.40
C PRO A 613 30.51 -6.89 48.49
N GLY A 614 29.74 -5.98 49.09
CA GLY A 614 30.24 -4.65 49.45
C GLY A 614 30.21 -3.59 48.33
N VAL A 615 29.40 -3.76 47.29
CA VAL A 615 29.26 -2.83 46.16
C VAL A 615 28.61 -1.53 46.64
N ARG A 616 29.27 -0.39 46.46
CA ARG A 616 28.74 0.92 46.85
C ARG A 616 27.91 1.53 45.73
N VAL A 617 26.60 1.64 45.94
CA VAL A 617 25.65 2.20 44.98
C VAL A 617 25.10 3.52 45.49
N LYS A 618 25.02 4.51 44.61
CA LYS A 618 24.45 5.82 44.92
C LYS A 618 22.93 5.75 44.92
N THR A 619 22.30 5.95 46.08
CA THR A 619 20.84 5.91 46.27
C THR A 619 20.34 7.26 46.76
N ASN A 620 19.45 7.91 46.01
CA ASN A 620 18.76 9.19 46.29
C ASN A 620 19.35 10.07 47.43
N GLY A 621 20.60 10.54 47.26
CA GLY A 621 21.28 11.45 48.19
C GLY A 621 22.53 10.88 48.87
N ASP A 622 22.59 9.56 49.13
CA ASP A 622 23.66 8.90 49.89
C ASP A 622 24.20 7.63 49.18
N PHE A 623 25.30 7.04 49.67
CA PHE A 623 25.83 5.76 49.16
C PHE A 623 25.42 4.60 50.08
N SER A 624 24.75 3.59 49.53
CA SER A 624 24.41 2.34 50.22
C SER A 624 25.33 1.21 49.76
N THR A 625 25.72 0.35 50.68
CA THR A 625 26.53 -0.84 50.38
C THR A 625 25.61 -2.04 50.17
N ILE A 626 25.77 -2.74 49.04
CA ILE A 626 24.96 -3.90 48.67
C ILE A 626 25.83 -5.13 48.38
N ASN A 627 25.24 -6.31 48.53
CA ASN A 627 25.76 -7.56 47.99
C ASN A 627 25.06 -7.83 46.66
N LEU A 628 25.86 -7.96 45.60
CA LEU A 628 25.38 -8.32 44.26
C LEU A 628 25.62 -9.81 44.02
N THR A 629 24.57 -10.53 43.64
CA THR A 629 24.66 -11.95 43.26
C THR A 629 24.11 -12.16 41.87
N VAL A 630 24.86 -12.83 40.99
CA VAL A 630 24.41 -13.24 39.66
C VAL A 630 24.46 -14.76 39.57
N SER A 631 23.31 -15.40 39.36
CA SER A 631 23.17 -16.86 39.31
C SER A 631 22.63 -17.31 37.96
N PRO A 632 23.23 -18.30 37.28
CA PRO A 632 22.61 -18.94 36.13
C PRO A 632 21.34 -19.68 36.55
N VAL A 633 20.30 -19.62 35.72
CA VAL A 633 19.04 -20.34 35.93
C VAL A 633 19.09 -21.64 35.15
N LEU A 634 19.24 -22.76 35.87
CA LEU A 634 19.19 -24.10 35.27
C LEU A 634 17.73 -24.44 34.95
N ALA A 635 17.37 -24.42 33.66
CA ALA A 635 16.07 -24.83 33.17
C ALA A 635 16.23 -25.88 32.05
N ASP A 636 15.22 -26.73 31.90
CA ASP A 636 15.21 -27.86 30.96
C ASP A 636 15.33 -27.36 29.50
N PRO A 637 16.26 -27.84 28.67
CA PRO A 637 16.56 -27.28 27.33
C PRO A 637 15.37 -27.28 26.37
N ALA A 638 14.33 -28.08 26.62
CA ALA A 638 13.12 -28.12 25.81
C ALA A 638 12.15 -26.94 26.07
N ALA A 639 12.38 -26.13 27.10
CA ALA A 639 11.48 -25.05 27.53
C ALA A 639 11.98 -23.62 27.17
N LEU A 640 13.18 -23.46 26.62
CA LEU A 640 13.81 -22.15 26.36
C LEU A 640 14.43 -22.10 24.95
N PRO A 641 13.86 -21.31 24.01
CA PRO A 641 14.40 -21.17 22.66
C PRO A 641 15.60 -20.21 22.54
N GLU A 642 15.93 -19.43 23.58
CA GLU A 642 16.97 -18.39 23.54
C GLU A 642 17.89 -18.44 24.77
N GLY A 643 19.08 -19.02 24.58
CA GLY A 643 20.27 -18.79 25.41
C GLY A 643 20.21 -19.15 26.90
N ALA A 644 21.34 -19.01 27.61
CA ALA A 644 21.37 -19.16 29.06
C ALA A 644 20.73 -17.94 29.76
N LEU A 645 19.97 -18.19 30.83
CA LEU A 645 19.31 -17.16 31.62
C LEU A 645 20.06 -16.90 32.93
N TYR A 646 20.08 -15.64 33.38
CA TYR A 646 20.76 -15.24 34.61
C TYR A 646 19.83 -14.44 35.52
N LEU A 647 19.84 -14.77 36.80
CA LEU A 647 19.13 -14.07 37.85
C LEU A 647 20.10 -13.15 38.60
N VAL A 648 19.81 -11.85 38.59
CA VAL A 648 20.54 -10.81 39.31
C VAL A 648 19.78 -10.47 40.61
N ILE A 649 20.46 -10.57 41.74
CA ILE A 649 19.93 -10.32 43.09
C ILE A 649 20.72 -9.17 43.73
N LEU A 650 20.00 -8.21 44.32
CA LEU A 650 20.57 -7.03 44.97
C LEU A 650 20.11 -6.97 46.42
N GLU A 651 21.02 -7.19 47.37
CA GLU A 651 20.73 -7.23 48.81
C GLU A 651 21.47 -6.14 49.58
N GLU A 652 20.80 -5.45 50.50
CA GLU A 652 21.41 -4.39 51.31
C GLU A 652 22.30 -5.02 52.41
N ALA A 653 23.59 -4.65 52.45
CA ALA A 653 24.52 -5.13 53.46
C ALA A 653 24.42 -4.25 54.73
N PRO A 654 24.45 -4.81 55.95
CA PRO A 654 24.44 -4.01 57.16
C PRO A 654 25.69 -3.10 57.22
N PRO A 655 25.57 -1.85 57.70
CA PRO A 655 26.68 -0.92 57.76
C PRO A 655 27.78 -1.47 58.68
N ALA A 656 29.02 -1.50 58.18
CA ALA A 656 30.19 -1.87 58.99
C ALA A 656 30.43 -0.81 60.10
N PRO A 657 30.95 -1.19 61.28
CA PRO A 657 31.21 -0.25 62.37
C PRO A 657 32.20 0.83 61.94
N GLU A 658 31.84 2.11 62.13
CA GLU A 658 32.71 3.25 61.87
C GLU A 658 33.92 3.22 62.82
N GLU A 659 35.15 3.24 62.26
CA GLU A 659 36.34 3.58 63.05
C GLU A 659 36.37 5.10 63.32
N PRO A 660 36.78 5.55 64.52
CA PRO A 660 36.52 6.90 64.99
C PRO A 660 37.32 7.97 64.25
N THR A 661 36.63 9.04 63.93
CA THR A 661 37.18 10.32 63.47
C THR A 661 38.06 10.95 64.55
N GLY A 662 39.34 11.20 64.22
CA GLY A 662 40.27 11.98 65.02
C GLY A 662 40.69 13.25 64.27
N GLY A 663 39.97 14.35 64.53
CA GLY A 663 40.29 15.69 64.04
C GLY A 663 41.65 16.22 64.55
N GLY A 664 42.28 17.07 63.75
CA GLY A 664 43.69 17.42 63.88
C GLY A 664 44.05 18.47 64.93
N GLN A 665 45.37 18.55 65.16
CA GLN A 665 46.14 19.77 65.45
C GLN A 665 47.65 19.47 65.27
N THR A 666 48.33 20.30 64.50
CA THR A 666 49.80 20.45 64.37
C THR A 666 50.37 21.26 65.55
N PRO A 667 51.71 21.48 65.71
CA PRO A 667 52.89 20.91 65.02
C PRO A 667 54.01 20.43 65.98
N GLY A 668 54.99 19.70 65.43
CA GLY A 668 56.39 19.80 65.87
C GLY A 668 57.11 18.50 66.20
N GLY A 669 58.17 18.22 65.45
CA GLY A 669 59.37 17.58 65.99
C GLY A 669 59.57 16.08 65.76
N GLN A 670 60.22 15.75 64.64
CA GLN A 670 61.28 14.74 64.44
C GLN A 670 61.04 13.26 64.80
N GLY A 671 61.28 12.38 63.80
CA GLY A 671 61.67 10.99 64.02
C GLY A 671 61.13 9.98 63.00
N ALA A 672 61.83 9.81 61.88
CA ALA A 672 61.71 8.64 60.99
C ALA A 672 62.07 7.35 61.79
N VAL A 673 61.52 6.14 61.58
CA VAL A 673 61.44 5.36 60.33
C VAL A 673 60.42 4.21 60.56
N VAL A 674 59.26 4.20 59.89
CA VAL A 674 58.54 2.98 59.43
C VAL A 674 57.61 3.40 58.26
N ARG A 675 58.14 3.63 57.06
CA ARG A 675 57.32 4.00 55.87
C ARG A 675 57.40 3.01 54.70
N GLY A 676 57.95 1.81 54.91
CA GLY A 676 58.28 0.88 53.83
C GLY A 676 57.29 -0.26 53.53
N LYS A 677 56.18 -0.43 54.25
CA LYS A 677 55.26 -1.58 54.01
C LYS A 677 53.85 -1.22 53.56
N LYS A 678 53.38 0.02 53.75
CA LYS A 678 52.03 0.46 53.30
C LYS A 678 52.04 1.09 51.91
N SER A 679 53.16 1.66 51.44
CA SER A 679 53.24 2.16 50.06
C SER A 679 53.27 1.02 49.06
N ASP A 680 54.03 -0.05 49.31
CA ASP A 680 54.14 -1.18 48.37
C ASP A 680 52.82 -1.92 48.19
N ALA A 681 52.05 -2.14 49.27
CA ALA A 681 50.73 -2.77 49.15
C ALA A 681 49.73 -1.91 48.36
N ARG A 682 49.78 -0.58 48.54
CA ARG A 682 48.91 0.35 47.80
C ARG A 682 49.35 0.54 46.35
N VAL A 683 50.65 0.50 46.08
CA VAL A 683 51.22 0.54 44.72
C VAL A 683 50.89 -0.75 43.99
N VAL A 684 50.94 -1.91 44.64
CA VAL A 684 50.51 -3.19 44.04
C VAL A 684 49.00 -3.20 43.74
N GLU A 685 48.16 -2.67 44.64
CA GLU A 685 46.72 -2.56 44.41
C GLU A 685 46.39 -1.56 43.28
N LEU A 686 47.07 -0.41 43.23
CA LEU A 686 46.89 0.56 42.15
C LEU A 686 47.39 0.00 40.82
N ASN A 687 48.56 -0.65 40.78
CA ASN A 687 49.10 -1.24 39.57
C ASN A 687 48.19 -2.36 39.05
N LYS A 688 47.56 -3.13 39.94
CA LYS A 688 46.57 -4.13 39.54
C LYS A 688 45.32 -3.48 38.90
N LYS A 689 44.79 -2.41 39.50
CA LYS A 689 43.67 -1.65 38.93
C LYS A 689 44.02 -0.97 37.61
N LEU A 690 45.26 -0.50 37.48
CA LEU A 690 45.76 0.12 36.25
C LEU A 690 45.86 -0.91 35.12
N LEU A 691 46.36 -2.11 35.44
CA LEU A 691 46.43 -3.23 34.50
C LEU A 691 45.04 -3.70 34.06
N GLU A 692 44.09 -3.80 35.01
CA GLU A 692 42.68 -4.13 34.72
C GLU A 692 42.00 -3.05 33.86
N GLN A 693 42.33 -1.76 34.07
CA GLN A 693 41.81 -0.65 33.24
C GLN A 693 42.44 -0.60 31.85
N GLU A 694 43.74 -0.87 31.74
CA GLU A 694 44.44 -0.97 30.45
C GLU A 694 43.88 -2.13 29.62
N GLU A 695 43.65 -3.29 30.22
CA GLU A 695 43.06 -4.46 29.56
C GLU A 695 41.62 -4.18 29.09
N TYR A 696 40.82 -3.44 29.89
CA TYR A 696 39.48 -3.01 29.49
C TYR A 696 39.48 -1.98 28.35
N LEU A 697 40.39 -1.00 28.39
CA LEU A 697 40.54 -0.02 27.32
C LEU A 697 40.98 -0.70 26.03
N GLN A 698 41.89 -1.66 26.13
CA GLN A 698 42.38 -2.42 24.98
C GLN A 698 41.27 -3.28 24.36
N SER A 699 40.49 -4.00 25.18
CA SER A 699 39.32 -4.73 24.71
C SER A 699 38.27 -3.82 24.07
N SER A 700 38.03 -2.62 24.62
CA SER A 700 37.08 -1.66 24.04
C SER A 700 37.59 -1.06 22.72
N LEU A 701 38.90 -0.87 22.59
CA LEU A 701 39.53 -0.43 21.35
C LEU A 701 39.46 -1.52 20.27
N GLU A 702 39.71 -2.79 20.63
CA GLU A 702 39.56 -3.93 19.73
C GLU A 702 38.11 -4.11 19.25
N GLU A 703 37.11 -3.93 20.14
CA GLU A 703 35.69 -3.92 19.74
C GLU A 703 35.34 -2.75 18.82
N LEU A 704 35.88 -1.55 19.09
CA LEU A 704 35.67 -0.40 18.21
C LEU A 704 36.35 -0.59 16.86
N GLU A 705 37.58 -1.10 16.83
CA GLU A 705 38.28 -1.44 15.58
C GLU A 705 37.49 -2.48 14.78
N SER A 706 37.04 -3.56 15.41
CA SER A 706 36.19 -4.57 14.78
C SER A 706 34.88 -3.97 14.25
N SER A 707 34.21 -3.11 15.01
CA SER A 707 32.98 -2.45 14.54
C SER A 707 33.25 -1.48 13.37
N THR A 708 34.39 -0.78 13.37
CA THR A 708 34.77 0.08 12.25
C THR A 708 35.16 -0.72 11.01
N GLU A 709 35.76 -1.89 11.18
CA GLU A 709 36.09 -2.81 10.09
C GLU A 709 34.82 -3.42 9.48
N GLU A 710 33.85 -3.83 10.31
CA GLU A 710 32.53 -4.28 9.85
C GLU A 710 31.77 -3.18 9.10
N LEU A 711 31.77 -1.94 9.63
CA LEU A 711 31.14 -0.80 8.94
C LEU A 711 31.83 -0.48 7.62
N ARG A 712 33.16 -0.60 7.57
CA ARG A 712 33.93 -0.41 6.35
C ARG A 712 33.63 -1.51 5.33
N SER A 713 33.58 -2.77 5.77
CA SER A 713 33.21 -3.91 4.94
C SER A 713 31.78 -3.78 4.40
N ALA A 714 30.82 -3.35 5.22
CA ALA A 714 29.45 -3.10 4.77
C ALA A 714 29.37 -1.95 3.74
N ASN A 715 30.19 -0.92 3.89
CA ASN A 715 30.30 0.15 2.90
C ASN A 715 30.95 -0.32 1.60
N GLU A 716 31.99 -1.16 1.67
CA GLU A 716 32.66 -1.75 0.50
C GLU A 716 31.71 -2.72 -0.24
N GLU A 717 30.92 -3.51 0.49
CA GLU A 717 29.85 -4.34 -0.09
C GLU A 717 28.77 -3.47 -0.77
N MET A 718 28.35 -2.39 -0.12
CA MET A 718 27.37 -1.47 -0.71
C MET A 718 27.91 -0.77 -1.96
N GLN A 719 29.19 -0.41 -1.98
CA GLN A 719 29.84 0.12 -3.19
C GLN A 719 29.92 -0.95 -4.29
N SER A 720 30.29 -2.18 -3.96
CA SER A 720 30.32 -3.31 -4.89
C SER A 720 28.94 -3.57 -5.52
N VAL A 721 27.86 -3.57 -4.71
CA VAL A 721 26.49 -3.74 -5.20
C VAL A 721 26.07 -2.58 -6.11
N ASN A 722 26.50 -1.35 -5.81
CA ASN A 722 26.25 -0.21 -6.69
C ASN A 722 27.03 -0.32 -8.01
N GLU A 723 28.28 -0.79 -7.98
CA GLU A 723 29.08 -1.05 -9.18
C GLU A 723 28.47 -2.19 -10.03
N GLU A 724 27.96 -3.24 -9.41
CA GLU A 724 27.28 -4.34 -10.09
C GLU A 724 25.94 -3.88 -10.70
N LEU A 725 25.17 -3.04 -9.99
CA LEU A 725 23.96 -2.42 -10.54
C LEU A 725 24.28 -1.49 -11.71
N GLN A 726 25.38 -0.74 -11.64
CA GLN A 726 25.82 0.11 -12.73
C GLN A 726 26.25 -0.73 -13.94
N SER A 727 27.03 -1.80 -13.72
CA SER A 727 27.41 -2.76 -14.77
C SER A 727 26.18 -3.43 -15.40
N SER A 728 25.18 -3.80 -14.60
CA SER A 728 23.93 -4.39 -15.12
C SER A 728 23.11 -3.40 -15.93
N ASN A 729 23.12 -2.11 -15.57
CA ASN A 729 22.53 -1.06 -16.38
C ASN A 729 23.31 -0.84 -17.70
N GLU A 730 24.64 -0.86 -17.67
CA GLU A 730 25.49 -0.74 -18.86
C GLU A 730 25.32 -1.95 -19.81
N GLU A 731 25.17 -3.16 -19.27
CA GLU A 731 24.83 -4.36 -20.04
C GLU A 731 23.41 -4.29 -20.65
N LEU A 732 22.43 -3.74 -19.92
CA LEU A 732 21.08 -3.53 -20.46
C LEU A 732 21.06 -2.48 -21.56
N GLU A 733 21.86 -1.42 -21.42
CA GLU A 733 21.97 -0.37 -22.43
C GLU A 733 22.66 -0.90 -23.70
N THR A 734 23.75 -1.67 -23.56
CA THR A 734 24.38 -2.35 -24.70
C THR A 734 23.46 -3.38 -25.35
N SER A 735 22.74 -4.19 -24.58
CA SER A 735 21.75 -5.13 -25.14
C SER A 735 20.63 -4.41 -25.90
N LYS A 736 20.21 -3.25 -25.41
CA LYS A 736 19.25 -2.39 -26.10
C LYS A 736 19.82 -1.82 -27.40
N GLU A 737 21.09 -1.39 -27.41
CA GLU A 737 21.77 -0.92 -28.62
C GLU A 737 21.93 -2.05 -29.67
N GLU A 738 22.26 -3.27 -29.25
CA GLU A 738 22.30 -4.45 -30.13
C GLU A 738 20.92 -4.79 -30.70
N LEU A 739 19.87 -4.74 -29.88
CA LEU A 739 18.49 -4.93 -30.35
C LEU A 739 18.06 -3.83 -31.33
N GLN A 740 18.51 -2.60 -31.12
CA GLN A 740 18.23 -1.51 -32.05
C GLN A 740 18.98 -1.71 -33.37
N SER A 741 20.26 -2.10 -33.32
CA SER A 741 21.06 -2.40 -34.51
C SER A 741 20.48 -3.56 -35.32
N THR A 742 20.08 -4.66 -34.67
CA THR A 742 19.44 -5.80 -35.35
C THR A 742 18.09 -5.42 -35.97
N ASN A 743 17.36 -4.51 -35.33
CA ASN A 743 16.11 -3.99 -35.89
C ASN A 743 16.36 -3.09 -37.12
N GLU A 744 17.42 -2.28 -37.10
CA GLU A 744 17.86 -1.48 -38.25
C GLU A 744 18.33 -2.37 -39.43
N GLU A 745 19.06 -3.45 -39.15
CA GLU A 745 19.43 -4.45 -40.16
C GLU A 745 18.19 -5.16 -40.74
N LEU A 746 17.25 -5.58 -39.90
CA LEU A 746 15.99 -6.19 -40.34
C LEU A 746 15.17 -5.24 -41.21
N HIS A 747 15.10 -3.96 -40.84
CA HIS A 747 14.45 -2.95 -41.66
C HIS A 747 15.12 -2.82 -43.02
N THR A 748 16.45 -2.79 -43.07
CA THR A 748 17.21 -2.70 -44.31
C THR A 748 16.94 -3.91 -45.21
N VAL A 749 17.00 -5.13 -44.65
CA VAL A 749 16.69 -6.38 -45.38
C VAL A 749 15.25 -6.40 -45.88
N ASN A 750 14.30 -5.93 -45.06
CA ASN A 750 12.89 -5.88 -45.46
C ASN A 750 12.68 -4.89 -46.61
N THR A 751 13.37 -3.75 -46.58
CA THR A 751 13.33 -2.76 -47.66
C THR A 751 13.93 -3.33 -48.96
N GLU A 752 15.05 -4.06 -48.89
CA GLU A 752 15.60 -4.78 -50.05
C GLU A 752 14.64 -5.86 -50.59
N LEU A 753 13.95 -6.58 -49.69
CA LEU A 753 12.98 -7.59 -50.08
C LEU A 753 11.79 -6.96 -50.81
N GLN A 754 11.27 -5.84 -50.30
CA GLN A 754 10.20 -5.08 -50.94
C GLN A 754 10.62 -4.57 -52.31
N ASN A 755 11.83 -4.03 -52.45
CA ASN A 755 12.35 -3.60 -53.74
C ASN A 755 12.46 -4.78 -54.72
N LYS A 756 12.94 -5.95 -54.29
CA LYS A 756 12.94 -7.16 -55.13
C LYS A 756 11.55 -7.63 -55.53
N VAL A 757 10.55 -7.49 -54.65
CA VAL A 757 9.16 -7.81 -54.97
C VAL A 757 8.60 -6.85 -56.03
N VAL A 758 8.94 -5.57 -55.94
CA VAL A 758 8.56 -4.56 -56.95
C VAL A 758 9.26 -4.85 -58.28
N ASP A 759 10.55 -5.15 -58.27
CA ASP A 759 11.31 -5.51 -59.48
C ASP A 759 10.75 -6.78 -60.14
N LEU A 760 10.37 -7.79 -59.35
CA LEU A 760 9.71 -9.00 -59.84
C LEU A 760 8.32 -8.71 -60.42
N ALA A 761 7.54 -7.86 -59.76
CA ALA A 761 6.23 -7.46 -60.27
C ALA A 761 6.37 -6.69 -61.59
N GLN A 762 7.40 -5.85 -61.72
CA GLN A 762 7.68 -5.10 -62.94
C GLN A 762 8.16 -6.01 -64.07
N ALA A 763 9.10 -6.93 -63.80
CA ALA A 763 9.53 -7.93 -64.78
C ALA A 763 8.38 -8.85 -65.22
N ASN A 764 7.46 -9.20 -64.31
CA ASN A 764 6.28 -9.99 -64.64
C ASN A 764 5.27 -9.19 -65.48
N ASN A 765 5.12 -7.88 -65.22
CA ASN A 765 4.31 -7.01 -66.07
C ASN A 765 4.93 -6.83 -67.46
N ASP A 766 6.26 -6.78 -67.56
CA ASP A 766 6.98 -6.70 -68.84
C ASP A 766 6.92 -8.02 -69.63
N ILE A 767 6.78 -9.17 -68.97
CA ILE A 767 6.54 -10.48 -69.63
C ILE A 767 5.09 -10.63 -70.11
N ASN A 768 4.13 -9.99 -69.42
CA ASN A 768 2.71 -10.07 -69.74
C ASN A 768 2.23 -9.04 -70.78
N ASN A 769 3.09 -8.08 -71.14
CA ASN A 769 2.92 -7.19 -72.30
C ASN A 769 3.75 -7.69 -73.48
#